data_AF-A0A3M8DNS5-F1
#
_entry.id   AF-A0A3M8DNS5-F1
#
_cell.length_a   1.000
_cell.length_b   1.000
_cell.length_c   1.000
_cell.angle_alpha   90.00
_cell.angle_beta   90.00
_cell.angle_gamma   90.00
#
_symmetry.space_group_name_H-M   'P 1'
#
loop_
_entity.id
_entity.type
_entity.pdbx_description
1 polymer ?
#
loop_
_entity_poly.entity_id
_entity_poly.type
_entity_poly.pdbx_seq_one_letter_code
_entity_poly.pdbx_strand_id
1 'polypeptide(L)'
;MLKRTISMGTAILMGATALITSAQAAAVPYLKPYVTDNKFGFTDGSKRITQPVYDDFKKAANVLIVKKNGKQGVIDAKTGATLIAPVWDQIDIPEQKNIAILRKGAVLQTFTFSTKTLSKAVFKEYATFYLSDKHTSVIALTGSSSMLMDTDGKVLIPQFQGNIRFVDWKEPKSADANRDTTRYAIAVSAKELTMFDPVSLKPMFSVPAVTLAGPDNEIPTVSCLQVVRNGKTGLVKRDGSFALEPNYSGVQLLEGTFASFRGPKGVGLVSDGKIVLDPSYEEVGELPYPTAGYFGRKGDIVTYYVNDGSSSFSLRKGAEYLYGKNDTYVLGKDVDSSLYGVKSLKGETIVPFEYPGLQGVPAAWVLVRKDGKKGILAQRSLSVVSPEVWFDSFVTMGGYDMLALTDGKKLALYSQEKGLLVPFQEGLQIRYDSKHNAVLVTTPDNKTREYRTYEPPLDPNQKPDINAPKIEQLNEQLSTSFVRDKGYTILRTASGEPVSSQIYQFVRKEGQLILANIDAASTSFDVYTATGELINKGLRIAVRNDPEVEPTVLIKAGDSYYALAAKENTRGKALVRLHGNQMTVLTDFTYWRITKWGDFAAEGVLVDLSRQNGGDDFTMLTTDSMRPKLEQVEAYGIGDQFYFIQKQGTWNVFDKKLNPLTTGNYKSLRSASVSPEKSQHLIVQDAKTGLYGLVSTKGTVLAAPKYEYLSLIDDTFSEQLGYDTGIQHWFVVVKGNQFGYLNENGKEMFMTPLYTKAPKVTNRAVKAGAFYDFEMVMRFESSELVDYGKPYSQIKGDDENRFYSHVALYFDLPQDSSKQAIIAALVSKDILPTTRTGADFSYDDFFALAYYMVNGETSQKLTADQRFQWANDRGLYIQRGGHDFTSIYVDYDSLFMNKLLLAKKANVKLKPKTLSFETLTEKQRGMLLPLIQVNGIPSDKSRLPLTRAYLDPQLKKLLAEYNKASAQLLQAYLKNGL
;
A
#
# COMPACT_ATOMS: atom_id res chain seq x y z
N MET A 1 19.07 -77.48 -17.43
CA MET A 1 20.44 -77.82 -16.96
C MET A 1 21.40 -77.24 -18.00
N LEU A 2 22.51 -76.55 -17.73
CA LEU A 2 23.27 -76.28 -16.53
C LEU A 2 24.17 -75.04 -16.82
N LYS A 3 24.08 -74.02 -15.96
CA LYS A 3 25.09 -73.06 -15.47
C LYS A 3 26.35 -72.65 -16.30
N ARG A 4 26.52 -71.30 -16.37
CA ARG A 4 27.69 -70.45 -16.00
C ARG A 4 29.00 -70.63 -16.81
N THR A 5 29.88 -69.64 -17.08
CA THR A 5 30.33 -68.44 -16.33
C THR A 5 31.29 -67.60 -17.22
N ILE A 6 31.36 -66.26 -17.00
CA ILE A 6 32.53 -65.32 -17.07
C ILE A 6 33.21 -65.09 -18.44
N SER A 7 33.85 -63.96 -18.79
CA SER A 7 33.72 -62.50 -18.65
C SER A 7 34.97 -61.90 -19.37
N MET A 8 34.85 -60.66 -19.84
CA MET A 8 35.90 -59.65 -20.10
C MET A 8 36.81 -59.68 -21.34
N GLY A 9 36.82 -58.49 -21.98
CA GLY A 9 37.97 -57.84 -22.63
C GLY A 9 38.14 -58.17 -24.11
N THR A 10 38.55 -57.27 -25.02
CA THR A 10 38.86 -55.84 -25.00
C THR A 10 39.12 -55.45 -26.47
N ALA A 11 38.81 -54.21 -26.85
CA ALA A 11 39.48 -53.40 -27.89
C ALA A 11 39.42 -53.85 -29.39
N ILE A 12 38.81 -53.02 -30.23
CA ILE A 12 39.45 -52.10 -31.22
C ILE A 12 38.38 -51.64 -32.22
N LEU A 13 38.06 -50.35 -32.22
CA LEU A 13 38.02 -49.57 -33.46
C LEU A 13 38.28 -48.10 -33.13
N MET A 14 39.49 -47.64 -33.48
CA MET A 14 39.86 -46.22 -33.53
C MET A 14 39.34 -45.59 -34.83
N GLY A 15 39.08 -44.28 -34.79
CA GLY A 15 39.29 -43.43 -35.96
C GLY A 15 38.03 -42.90 -36.64
N ALA A 16 37.30 -42.01 -35.98
CA ALA A 16 36.64 -40.91 -36.66
C ALA A 16 36.91 -39.63 -35.86
N THR A 17 37.72 -38.79 -36.48
CA THR A 17 38.21 -37.51 -35.99
C THR A 17 37.09 -36.59 -35.50
N ALA A 18 37.38 -35.96 -34.36
CA ALA A 18 36.67 -34.85 -33.78
C ALA A 18 36.44 -33.72 -34.80
N LEU A 19 35.18 -33.54 -35.20
CA LEU A 19 34.61 -32.25 -35.56
C LEU A 19 33.21 -32.18 -34.93
N ILE A 20 33.16 -32.28 -33.59
CA ILE A 20 32.06 -31.64 -32.88
C ILE A 20 32.40 -30.16 -32.94
N THR A 21 31.75 -29.47 -33.87
CA THR A 21 31.67 -28.01 -33.85
C THR A 21 31.43 -27.60 -32.42
N SER A 22 32.31 -26.75 -31.88
CA SER A 22 32.07 -26.06 -30.63
C SER A 22 30.69 -25.44 -30.73
N ALA A 23 29.70 -26.06 -30.08
CA ALA A 23 28.41 -25.45 -29.85
C ALA A 23 28.74 -24.06 -29.31
N GLN A 24 28.37 -23.04 -30.08
CA GLN A 24 28.64 -21.64 -29.77
C GLN A 24 28.44 -21.45 -28.28
N ALA A 25 29.52 -21.20 -27.56
CA ALA A 25 29.43 -20.64 -26.23
C ALA A 25 28.64 -19.35 -26.44
N ALA A 26 27.35 -19.37 -26.11
CA ALA A 26 26.50 -18.20 -26.20
C ALA A 26 27.26 -17.09 -25.49
N ALA A 27 27.70 -16.07 -26.25
CA ALA A 27 28.53 -15.02 -25.72
C ALA A 27 27.77 -14.40 -24.56
N VAL A 28 28.22 -14.63 -23.33
CA VAL A 28 27.54 -14.06 -22.16
C VAL A 28 27.63 -12.54 -22.32
N PRO A 29 26.48 -11.83 -22.37
CA PRO A 29 26.48 -10.42 -22.75
C PRO A 29 27.26 -9.53 -21.77
N TYR A 30 27.42 -9.99 -20.52
CA TYR A 30 28.23 -9.36 -19.47
C TYR A 30 28.90 -10.42 -18.59
N LEU A 31 29.97 -10.04 -17.91
CA LEU A 31 30.64 -10.85 -16.93
C LEU A 31 29.77 -11.05 -15.68
N LYS A 32 29.84 -12.24 -15.10
CA LYS A 32 29.17 -12.57 -13.85
C LYS A 32 30.14 -12.39 -12.68
N PRO A 33 29.69 -11.85 -11.53
CA PRO A 33 30.52 -11.78 -10.34
C PRO A 33 30.90 -13.19 -9.84
N TYR A 34 31.94 -13.32 -9.05
CA TYR A 34 32.16 -14.50 -8.20
C TYR A 34 32.83 -14.07 -6.91
N VAL A 35 32.64 -14.85 -5.86
CA VAL A 35 33.18 -14.52 -4.53
C VAL A 35 34.27 -15.52 -4.14
N THR A 36 35.44 -14.99 -3.78
CA THR A 36 36.52 -15.73 -3.14
C THR A 36 37.14 -14.82 -2.06
N ASP A 37 37.38 -15.36 -0.87
CA ASP A 37 37.93 -14.62 0.28
C ASP A 37 37.17 -13.31 0.60
N ASN A 38 35.85 -13.34 0.42
CA ASN A 38 34.95 -12.19 0.57
C ASN A 38 35.30 -10.98 -0.34
N LYS A 39 35.95 -11.24 -1.48
CA LYS A 39 36.20 -10.28 -2.55
C LYS A 39 35.50 -10.72 -3.83
N PHE A 40 35.10 -9.75 -4.63
CA PHE A 40 34.53 -9.97 -5.94
C PHE A 40 35.62 -10.07 -7.02
N GLY A 41 35.49 -11.10 -7.84
CA GLY A 41 36.08 -11.16 -9.17
C GLY A 41 34.98 -11.35 -10.21
N PHE A 42 35.35 -11.43 -11.47
CA PHE A 42 34.40 -11.59 -12.57
C PHE A 42 34.78 -12.76 -13.48
N THR A 43 33.78 -13.48 -13.98
CA THR A 43 33.90 -14.66 -14.84
C THR A 43 33.04 -14.49 -16.09
N ASP A 44 33.46 -15.06 -17.21
CA ASP A 44 32.61 -15.19 -18.40
C ASP A 44 31.58 -16.31 -18.24
N GLY A 45 31.58 -16.98 -17.09
CA GLY A 45 30.72 -18.10 -16.75
C GLY A 45 31.35 -19.47 -17.02
N SER A 46 32.53 -19.51 -17.64
CA SER A 46 33.35 -20.71 -17.81
C SER A 46 34.72 -20.59 -17.15
N LYS A 47 35.31 -19.39 -17.16
CA LYS A 47 36.64 -19.11 -16.60
C LYS A 47 36.70 -17.74 -15.93
N ARG A 48 37.65 -17.60 -15.00
CA ARG A 48 37.94 -16.32 -14.34
C ARG A 48 38.49 -15.32 -15.36
N ILE A 49 37.93 -14.11 -15.36
CA ILE A 49 38.36 -12.98 -16.18
C ILE A 49 39.13 -11.96 -15.34
N THR A 50 38.68 -11.70 -14.12
CA THR A 50 39.41 -10.88 -13.15
C THR A 50 39.72 -11.67 -11.88
N GLN A 51 40.74 -11.24 -11.14
CA GLN A 51 41.04 -11.76 -9.80
C GLN A 51 40.02 -11.23 -8.77
N PRO A 52 39.76 -11.96 -7.67
CA PRO A 52 38.83 -11.54 -6.64
C PRO A 52 39.48 -10.50 -5.73
N VAL A 53 39.49 -9.24 -6.17
CA VAL A 53 40.20 -8.14 -5.49
C VAL A 53 39.31 -6.97 -5.11
N TYR A 54 38.05 -6.98 -5.55
CA TYR A 54 37.12 -5.88 -5.33
C TYR A 54 36.32 -6.11 -4.05
N ASP A 55 36.15 -5.06 -3.28
CA ASP A 55 35.32 -5.04 -2.08
C ASP A 55 33.85 -4.99 -2.44
N ASP A 56 33.48 -4.36 -3.56
CA ASP A 56 32.09 -4.19 -3.97
C ASP A 56 32.03 -3.87 -5.46
N PHE A 57 30.83 -3.94 -6.05
CA PHE A 57 30.61 -3.48 -7.42
C PHE A 57 29.17 -3.02 -7.64
N LYS A 58 28.94 -2.25 -8.70
CA LYS A 58 27.62 -1.83 -9.18
C LYS A 58 27.61 -1.87 -10.70
N LYS A 59 26.59 -2.49 -11.28
CA LYS A 59 26.37 -2.47 -12.73
C LYS A 59 25.79 -1.11 -13.16
N ALA A 60 26.32 -0.56 -14.25
CA ALA A 60 25.79 0.63 -14.90
C ALA A 60 25.92 0.45 -16.42
N ALA A 61 24.80 0.13 -17.08
CA ALA A 61 24.74 -0.27 -18.49
C ALA A 61 25.82 -1.29 -18.87
N ASN A 62 26.79 -0.88 -19.69
CA ASN A 62 27.84 -1.74 -20.25
C ASN A 62 29.15 -1.75 -19.43
N VAL A 63 29.14 -1.17 -18.24
CA VAL A 63 30.31 -1.13 -17.34
C VAL A 63 29.95 -1.57 -15.93
N LEU A 64 30.99 -1.90 -15.16
CA LEU A 64 30.91 -2.21 -13.74
C LEU A 64 31.71 -1.18 -12.96
N ILE A 65 31.04 -0.42 -12.10
CA ILE A 65 31.71 0.43 -11.10
C ILE A 65 32.19 -0.51 -10.00
N VAL A 66 33.49 -0.59 -9.78
CA VAL A 66 34.11 -1.51 -8.82
C VAL A 66 34.75 -0.76 -7.67
N LYS A 67 34.65 -1.27 -6.45
CA LYS A 67 35.26 -0.68 -5.26
C LYS A 67 36.44 -1.53 -4.80
N LYS A 68 37.57 -0.90 -4.49
CA LYS A 68 38.76 -1.54 -3.91
C LYS A 68 39.42 -0.61 -2.90
N ASN A 69 39.60 -1.09 -1.68
CA ASN A 69 40.13 -0.37 -0.53
C ASN A 69 39.45 1.00 -0.31
N GLY A 70 38.12 1.02 -0.42
CA GLY A 70 37.33 2.23 -0.25
C GLY A 70 37.25 3.16 -1.48
N LYS A 71 38.07 2.93 -2.52
CA LYS A 71 38.08 3.74 -3.75
C LYS A 71 37.33 3.06 -4.88
N GLN A 72 36.75 3.84 -5.77
CA GLN A 72 35.98 3.38 -6.93
C GLN A 72 36.76 3.52 -8.23
N GLY A 73 36.52 2.55 -9.12
CA GLY A 73 37.01 2.49 -10.49
C GLY A 73 35.93 1.92 -11.41
N VAL A 74 36.23 1.77 -12.69
CA VAL A 74 35.31 1.23 -13.68
C VAL A 74 36.02 0.19 -14.52
N ILE A 75 35.38 -0.96 -14.72
CA ILE A 75 35.82 -1.97 -15.67
C ILE A 75 34.73 -2.20 -16.73
N ASP A 76 35.14 -2.62 -17.91
CA ASP A 76 34.24 -3.00 -18.99
C ASP A 76 33.46 -4.26 -18.60
N ALA A 77 32.12 -4.21 -18.69
CA ALA A 77 31.28 -5.29 -18.19
C ALA A 77 31.34 -6.56 -19.06
N LYS A 78 31.92 -6.51 -20.26
CA LYS A 78 32.00 -7.67 -21.17
C LYS A 78 33.37 -8.33 -21.18
N THR A 79 34.41 -7.51 -21.14
CA THR A 79 35.82 -7.95 -21.26
C THR A 79 36.55 -7.97 -19.92
N GLY A 80 36.07 -7.22 -18.92
CA GLY A 80 36.74 -7.06 -17.62
C GLY A 80 37.95 -6.13 -17.67
N ALA A 81 38.19 -5.45 -18.80
CA ALA A 81 39.28 -4.50 -18.94
C ALA A 81 39.07 -3.28 -18.02
N THR A 82 40.12 -2.86 -17.31
CA THR A 82 40.07 -1.64 -16.49
C THR A 82 39.97 -0.41 -17.38
N LEU A 83 38.86 0.32 -17.27
CA LEU A 83 38.64 1.61 -17.95
C LEU A 83 39.09 2.77 -17.06
N ILE A 84 38.77 2.70 -15.77
CA ILE A 84 39.14 3.68 -14.75
C ILE A 84 39.69 2.93 -13.54
N ALA A 85 40.92 3.23 -13.13
CA ALA A 85 41.53 2.58 -11.96
C ALA A 85 40.78 2.94 -10.65
N PRO A 86 40.74 2.05 -9.64
CA PRO A 86 40.05 2.30 -8.38
C PRO A 86 40.82 3.25 -7.46
N VAL A 87 40.85 4.53 -7.84
CA VAL A 87 41.57 5.60 -7.12
C VAL A 87 40.66 6.79 -6.78
N TRP A 88 39.40 6.76 -7.21
CA TRP A 88 38.42 7.83 -7.04
C TRP A 88 37.61 7.62 -5.77
N ASP A 89 37.17 8.70 -5.15
CA ASP A 89 36.32 8.62 -3.95
C ASP A 89 34.91 8.16 -4.30
N GLN A 90 34.42 8.64 -5.44
CA GLN A 90 33.10 8.30 -5.96
C GLN A 90 33.09 8.42 -7.49
N ILE A 91 32.33 7.55 -8.13
CA ILE A 91 32.04 7.53 -9.56
C ILE A 91 30.52 7.43 -9.71
N ASP A 92 29.95 8.33 -10.49
CA ASP A 92 28.56 8.25 -10.93
C ASP A 92 28.49 8.18 -12.46
N ILE A 93 27.49 7.49 -12.99
CA ILE A 93 27.25 7.35 -14.43
C ILE A 93 25.78 7.73 -14.69
N PRO A 94 25.52 9.03 -14.91
CA PRO A 94 24.18 9.55 -15.19
C PRO A 94 23.49 8.79 -16.33
N GLU A 95 22.24 8.37 -16.07
CA GLU A 95 21.42 7.57 -17.00
C GLU A 95 22.09 6.30 -17.55
N GLN A 96 23.19 5.85 -16.94
CA GLN A 96 23.98 4.72 -17.42
C GLN A 96 24.44 4.88 -18.88
N LYS A 97 24.71 6.10 -19.35
CA LYS A 97 25.14 6.37 -20.74
C LYS A 97 26.67 6.48 -20.87
N ASN A 98 27.14 7.45 -21.66
CA ASN A 98 28.51 7.52 -22.16
C ASN A 98 29.44 8.40 -21.31
N ILE A 99 28.94 8.98 -20.20
CA ILE A 99 29.70 9.87 -19.32
C ILE A 99 29.74 9.34 -17.89
N ALA A 100 30.94 9.36 -17.29
CA ALA A 100 31.14 9.15 -15.87
C ALA A 100 31.60 10.44 -15.19
N ILE A 101 31.02 10.73 -14.03
CA ILE A 101 31.40 11.84 -13.14
C ILE A 101 32.30 11.27 -12.04
N LEU A 102 33.55 11.72 -11.98
CA LEU A 102 34.57 11.19 -11.09
C LEU A 102 34.89 12.21 -10.00
N ARG A 103 34.75 11.82 -8.72
CA ARG A 103 35.04 12.66 -7.56
C ARG A 103 36.37 12.28 -6.93
N LYS A 104 37.20 13.30 -6.67
CA LYS A 104 38.43 13.18 -5.85
C LYS A 104 38.52 14.37 -4.90
N GLY A 105 38.29 14.13 -3.61
CA GLY A 105 38.11 15.18 -2.62
C GLY A 105 36.96 16.11 -2.99
N ALA A 106 37.23 17.43 -3.00
CA ALA A 106 36.24 18.47 -3.28
C ALA A 106 36.02 18.75 -4.79
N VAL A 107 36.73 18.04 -5.68
CA VAL A 107 36.66 18.29 -7.13
C VAL A 107 36.05 17.12 -7.90
N LEU A 108 35.42 17.47 -9.01
CA LEU A 108 34.79 16.59 -9.98
C LEU A 108 35.46 16.75 -11.35
N GLN A 109 35.61 15.65 -12.06
CA GLN A 109 36.00 15.60 -13.48
C GLN A 109 35.05 14.67 -14.23
N THR A 110 34.99 14.81 -15.55
CA THR A 110 34.20 13.92 -16.40
C THR A 110 35.11 12.97 -17.17
N PHE A 111 34.64 11.76 -17.39
CA PHE A 111 35.27 10.78 -18.26
C PHE A 111 34.28 10.34 -19.32
N THR A 112 34.67 10.41 -20.59
CA THR A 112 33.84 10.01 -21.73
C THR A 112 34.24 8.61 -22.18
N PHE A 113 33.31 7.66 -22.14
CA PHE A 113 33.61 6.26 -22.45
C PHE A 113 33.96 6.03 -23.94
N SER A 114 33.26 6.71 -24.86
CA SER A 114 33.50 6.59 -26.31
C SER A 114 34.91 7.02 -26.74
N THR A 115 35.44 8.09 -26.15
CA THR A 115 36.79 8.60 -26.45
C THR A 115 37.84 8.12 -25.46
N LYS A 116 37.43 7.52 -24.33
CA LYS A 116 38.27 7.12 -23.19
C LYS A 116 39.13 8.28 -22.64
N THR A 117 38.57 9.49 -22.62
CA THR A 117 39.29 10.71 -22.19
C THR A 117 38.74 11.27 -20.89
N LEU A 118 39.65 11.65 -19.98
CA LEU A 118 39.35 12.42 -18.77
C LEU A 118 39.41 13.93 -19.07
N SER A 119 38.45 14.70 -18.55
CA SER A 119 38.39 16.15 -18.74
C SER A 119 39.56 16.86 -18.04
N LYS A 120 40.08 17.94 -18.66
CA LYS A 120 41.00 18.88 -18.00
C LYS A 120 40.27 19.81 -17.03
N ALA A 121 39.02 20.16 -17.35
CA ALA A 121 38.18 21.00 -16.51
C ALA A 121 37.80 20.27 -15.21
N VAL A 122 37.82 21.02 -14.11
CA VAL A 122 37.43 20.58 -12.77
C VAL A 122 36.24 21.40 -12.28
N PHE A 123 35.31 20.72 -11.62
CA PHE A 123 34.08 21.30 -11.09
C PHE A 123 33.94 20.95 -9.61
N LYS A 124 32.98 21.56 -8.90
CA LYS A 124 32.72 21.23 -7.49
C LYS A 124 31.53 20.29 -7.35
N GLU A 125 30.49 20.57 -8.12
CA GLU A 125 29.19 19.93 -8.03
C GLU A 125 28.65 19.59 -9.43
N TYR A 126 27.69 18.67 -9.46
CA TYR A 126 26.94 18.36 -10.65
C TYR A 126 25.50 18.00 -10.28
N ALA A 127 24.59 18.22 -11.22
CA ALA A 127 23.22 17.74 -11.15
C ALA A 127 22.72 17.39 -12.55
N THR A 128 21.78 16.44 -12.60
CA THR A 128 21.12 15.99 -13.83
C THR A 128 19.71 16.56 -13.89
N PHE A 129 19.35 17.16 -15.02
CA PHE A 129 18.04 17.78 -15.21
C PHE A 129 17.39 17.24 -16.48
N TYR A 130 16.12 16.88 -16.39
CA TYR A 130 15.28 16.69 -17.56
C TYR A 130 14.99 18.07 -18.18
N LEU A 131 15.27 18.26 -19.47
CA LEU A 131 15.06 19.55 -20.14
C LEU A 131 13.80 19.54 -21.02
N SER A 132 13.69 18.58 -21.96
CA SER A 132 12.51 18.40 -22.81
C SER A 132 12.51 17.01 -23.48
N ASP A 133 11.41 16.61 -24.12
CA ASP A 133 11.35 15.35 -24.88
C ASP A 133 12.40 15.30 -26.01
N LYS A 134 12.85 16.46 -26.51
CA LYS A 134 13.88 16.58 -27.56
C LYS A 134 15.31 16.55 -27.00
N HIS A 135 15.50 16.93 -25.73
CA HIS A 135 16.77 16.89 -25.01
C HIS A 135 16.51 16.26 -23.65
N THR A 136 16.63 14.92 -23.56
CA THR A 136 16.29 14.12 -22.37
C THR A 136 16.90 14.65 -21.07
N SER A 137 17.97 14.05 -20.56
CA SER A 137 18.70 14.62 -19.41
C SER A 137 19.96 15.34 -19.85
N VAL A 138 20.18 16.49 -19.24
CA VAL A 138 21.42 17.27 -19.32
C VAL A 138 22.15 17.22 -17.99
N ILE A 139 23.47 17.31 -18.04
CA ILE A 139 24.36 17.35 -16.88
C ILE A 139 24.86 18.79 -16.73
N ALA A 140 24.45 19.45 -15.66
CA ALA A 140 25.00 20.74 -15.25
C ALA A 140 26.16 20.49 -14.28
N LEU A 141 27.34 20.98 -14.64
CA LEU A 141 28.53 20.99 -13.79
C LEU A 141 28.75 22.41 -13.28
N THR A 142 28.91 22.59 -11.97
CA THR A 142 28.91 23.91 -11.33
C THR A 142 30.09 24.10 -10.37
N GLY A 143 30.36 25.36 -9.99
CA GLY A 143 31.49 25.75 -9.15
C GLY A 143 31.85 27.22 -9.36
N SER A 144 33.15 27.56 -9.40
CA SER A 144 33.60 28.89 -9.86
C SER A 144 33.30 29.12 -11.34
N SER A 145 33.24 28.03 -12.11
CA SER A 145 32.82 28.01 -13.50
C SER A 145 31.78 26.92 -13.70
N SER A 146 30.88 27.13 -14.65
CA SER A 146 29.82 26.17 -14.97
C SER A 146 29.84 25.75 -16.44
N MET A 147 29.32 24.56 -16.71
CA MET A 147 29.21 23.97 -18.05
C MET A 147 27.94 23.10 -18.12
N LEU A 148 27.29 23.06 -19.29
CA LEU A 148 26.17 22.15 -19.55
C LEU A 148 26.54 21.18 -20.67
N MET A 149 26.26 19.90 -20.49
CA MET A 149 26.41 18.89 -21.54
C MET A 149 25.23 17.90 -21.53
N ASP A 150 25.08 17.11 -22.58
CA ASP A 150 24.16 15.96 -22.56
C ASP A 150 24.80 14.70 -21.93
N THR A 151 24.00 13.66 -21.70
CA THR A 151 24.46 12.38 -21.15
C THR A 151 25.36 11.56 -22.10
N ASP A 152 25.55 12.02 -23.34
CA ASP A 152 26.49 11.45 -24.31
C ASP A 152 27.86 12.15 -24.31
N GLY A 153 27.96 13.32 -23.65
CA GLY A 153 29.19 14.10 -23.49
C GLY A 153 29.32 15.29 -24.43
N LYS A 154 28.29 15.61 -25.22
CA LYS A 154 28.29 16.79 -26.08
C LYS A 154 28.11 18.02 -25.22
N VAL A 155 29.07 18.93 -25.27
CA VAL A 155 28.98 20.24 -24.60
C VAL A 155 27.88 21.06 -25.29
N LEU A 156 26.88 21.47 -24.51
CA LEU A 156 25.72 22.24 -24.95
C LEU A 156 25.91 23.73 -24.61
N ILE A 157 26.37 24.03 -23.40
CA ILE A 157 26.80 25.37 -22.98
C ILE A 157 28.28 25.26 -22.57
N PRO A 158 29.21 25.92 -23.28
CA PRO A 158 30.64 25.89 -22.95
C PRO A 158 30.95 26.41 -21.55
N GLN A 159 32.11 26.04 -21.03
CA GLN A 159 32.56 26.50 -19.71
C GLN A 159 32.64 28.03 -19.65
N PHE A 160 32.00 28.63 -18.64
CA PHE A 160 32.05 30.06 -18.37
C PHE A 160 32.17 30.36 -16.87
N GLN A 161 32.63 31.56 -16.51
CA GLN A 161 32.72 32.03 -15.12
C GLN A 161 31.35 32.50 -14.65
N GLY A 162 30.73 31.74 -13.75
CA GLY A 162 29.34 31.95 -13.33
C GLY A 162 28.61 30.63 -13.06
N ASN A 163 27.30 30.72 -12.91
CA ASN A 163 26.42 29.61 -12.53
C ASN A 163 25.37 29.33 -13.61
N ILE A 164 24.97 28.06 -13.74
CA ILE A 164 23.80 27.67 -14.51
C ILE A 164 22.66 27.42 -13.53
N ARG A 165 21.50 28.02 -13.80
CA ARG A 165 20.25 27.84 -13.06
C ARG A 165 19.18 27.29 -14.01
N PHE A 166 18.19 26.62 -13.46
CA PHE A 166 17.05 26.10 -14.22
C PHE A 166 15.76 26.73 -13.72
N VAL A 167 14.87 27.10 -14.65
CA VAL A 167 13.58 27.71 -14.36
C VAL A 167 12.50 26.99 -15.17
N ASP A 168 11.43 26.57 -14.49
CA ASP A 168 10.25 25.99 -15.11
C ASP A 168 9.25 27.09 -15.48
N TRP A 169 8.85 27.15 -16.74
CA TRP A 169 7.93 28.16 -17.25
C TRP A 169 6.64 27.50 -17.75
N LYS A 170 5.48 27.88 -17.19
CA LYS A 170 4.17 27.35 -17.61
C LYS A 170 3.68 28.03 -18.89
N GLU A 171 3.31 27.26 -19.91
CA GLU A 171 2.75 27.84 -21.15
C GLU A 171 1.30 28.35 -20.92
N PRO A 172 0.91 29.54 -21.41
CA PRO A 172 -0.39 30.15 -21.09
C PRO A 172 -1.66 29.45 -21.62
N LYS A 173 -1.56 28.25 -22.22
CA LYS A 173 -2.69 27.61 -22.93
C LYS A 173 -2.77 26.08 -22.76
N SER A 174 -2.89 25.59 -21.54
CA SER A 174 -3.41 24.23 -21.37
C SER A 174 -4.39 24.12 -20.20
N ALA A 175 -5.45 23.35 -20.44
CA ALA A 175 -6.51 23.07 -19.48
C ALA A 175 -6.12 21.95 -18.49
N ASP A 176 -4.90 21.40 -18.59
CA ASP A 176 -4.39 20.34 -17.73
C ASP A 176 -3.29 20.87 -16.82
N ALA A 177 -3.59 20.99 -15.52
CA ALA A 177 -2.71 21.58 -14.53
C ALA A 177 -1.39 20.80 -14.30
N ASN A 178 -1.28 19.56 -14.79
CA ASN A 178 -0.22 18.63 -14.41
C ASN A 178 0.85 18.32 -15.47
N ARG A 179 0.88 18.95 -16.67
CA ARG A 179 1.87 18.58 -17.71
C ARG A 179 2.48 19.66 -18.64
N ASP A 180 2.29 20.97 -18.42
CA ASP A 180 2.77 21.98 -19.39
C ASP A 180 3.76 23.03 -18.83
N THR A 181 4.76 22.59 -18.08
CA THR A 181 5.93 23.43 -17.76
C THR A 181 7.11 23.07 -18.65
N THR A 182 7.73 24.08 -19.27
CA THR A 182 8.97 23.94 -20.04
C THR A 182 10.14 24.42 -19.20
N ARG A 183 11.17 23.59 -19.04
CA ARG A 183 12.37 23.95 -18.26
C ARG A 183 13.40 24.67 -19.13
N TYR A 184 13.83 25.85 -18.70
CA TYR A 184 14.84 26.67 -19.36
C TYR A 184 16.16 26.66 -18.58
N ALA A 185 17.28 26.58 -19.29
CA ALA A 185 18.60 26.81 -18.72
C ALA A 185 18.93 28.31 -18.76
N ILE A 186 19.46 28.85 -17.67
CA ILE A 186 19.85 30.24 -17.51
C ILE A 186 21.31 30.31 -17.06
N ALA A 187 22.18 30.89 -17.88
CA ALA A 187 23.54 31.22 -17.49
C ALA A 187 23.57 32.58 -16.79
N VAL A 188 24.06 32.62 -15.57
CA VAL A 188 24.22 33.85 -14.78
C VAL A 188 25.70 34.10 -14.57
N SER A 189 26.18 35.23 -15.09
CA SER A 189 27.56 35.69 -14.93
C SER A 189 27.59 37.08 -14.29
N ALA A 190 28.78 37.57 -13.95
CA ALA A 190 28.95 38.96 -13.49
C ALA A 190 28.57 40.01 -14.56
N LYS A 191 28.56 39.64 -15.84
CA LYS A 191 28.27 40.56 -16.96
C LYS A 191 26.78 40.62 -17.28
N GLU A 192 26.15 39.45 -17.34
CA GLU A 192 24.80 39.29 -17.84
C GLU A 192 24.15 37.99 -17.38
N LEU A 193 22.83 37.96 -17.50
CA LEU A 193 21.98 36.78 -17.43
C LEU A 193 21.54 36.42 -18.85
N THR A 194 21.76 35.17 -19.28
CA THR A 194 21.37 34.66 -20.60
C THR A 194 20.44 33.47 -20.46
N MET A 195 19.28 33.52 -21.09
CA MET A 195 18.33 32.39 -21.15
C MET A 195 18.51 31.62 -22.47
N PHE A 196 18.45 30.29 -22.42
CA PHE A 196 18.64 29.42 -23.58
C PHE A 196 17.34 28.72 -23.98
N ASP A 197 17.14 28.56 -25.29
CA ASP A 197 16.02 27.81 -25.84
C ASP A 197 16.13 26.33 -25.41
N PRO A 198 15.09 25.72 -24.84
CA PRO A 198 15.15 24.40 -24.19
C PRO A 198 15.28 23.24 -25.18
N VAL A 199 15.13 23.54 -26.48
CA VAL A 199 15.35 22.61 -27.57
C VAL A 199 16.70 22.90 -28.22
N SER A 200 16.86 24.01 -28.92
CA SER A 200 18.09 24.30 -29.67
C SER A 200 19.29 24.65 -28.80
N LEU A 201 19.09 25.02 -27.54
CA LEU A 201 20.09 25.56 -26.61
C LEU A 201 20.89 26.74 -27.19
N LYS A 202 20.25 27.50 -28.07
CA LYS A 202 20.74 28.81 -28.51
C LYS A 202 20.30 29.89 -27.53
N PRO A 203 21.11 30.94 -27.31
CA PRO A 203 20.69 32.10 -26.52
C PRO A 203 19.39 32.70 -27.08
N MET A 204 18.37 32.86 -26.23
CA MET A 204 17.12 33.53 -26.56
C MET A 204 17.25 35.04 -26.36
N PHE A 205 17.73 35.44 -25.18
CA PHE A 205 18.01 36.84 -24.84
C PHE A 205 19.10 36.90 -23.76
N SER A 206 19.73 38.06 -23.64
CA SER A 206 20.64 38.37 -22.52
C SER A 206 20.28 39.73 -21.91
N VAL A 207 20.28 39.80 -20.58
CA VAL A 207 20.02 41.02 -19.83
C VAL A 207 21.29 41.42 -19.08
N PRO A 208 21.86 42.61 -19.34
CA PRO A 208 23.11 43.03 -18.72
C PRO A 208 22.91 43.42 -17.25
N ALA A 209 23.93 43.12 -16.44
CA ALA A 209 24.05 43.52 -15.05
C ALA A 209 22.80 43.21 -14.19
N VAL A 210 22.22 42.02 -14.37
CA VAL A 210 21.16 41.49 -13.51
C VAL A 210 21.51 40.08 -13.04
N THR A 211 21.00 39.71 -11.87
CA THR A 211 21.04 38.34 -11.35
C THR A 211 19.62 37.80 -11.18
N LEU A 212 19.42 36.49 -11.29
CA LEU A 212 18.12 35.86 -11.02
C LEU A 212 17.82 35.88 -9.51
N ALA A 213 16.63 36.31 -9.11
CA ALA A 213 16.15 36.27 -7.72
C ALA A 213 15.62 34.86 -7.35
N GLY A 214 15.61 34.52 -6.06
CA GLY A 214 15.01 33.28 -5.54
C GLY A 214 15.96 32.05 -5.52
N PRO A 215 15.65 31.01 -4.71
CA PRO A 215 16.39 29.73 -4.65
C PRO A 215 16.34 28.94 -5.97
N ASP A 216 17.26 27.98 -6.15
CA ASP A 216 17.27 27.09 -7.31
C ASP A 216 16.01 26.21 -7.33
N ASN A 217 15.43 25.99 -8.52
CA ASN A 217 14.23 25.18 -8.76
C ASN A 217 12.89 25.75 -8.21
N GLU A 218 12.82 27.04 -7.89
CA GLU A 218 11.54 27.69 -7.62
C GLU A 218 10.75 27.86 -8.92
N ILE A 219 9.55 27.29 -9.00
CA ILE A 219 8.63 27.41 -10.14
C ILE A 219 8.05 28.83 -10.08
N PRO A 220 8.43 29.78 -10.95
CA PRO A 220 7.79 31.08 -10.97
C PRO A 220 6.38 30.88 -11.49
N THR A 221 5.39 31.23 -10.67
CA THR A 221 3.97 31.21 -11.03
C THR A 221 3.64 32.25 -12.12
N VAL A 222 4.41 33.34 -12.17
CA VAL A 222 4.20 34.42 -13.15
C VAL A 222 4.92 34.17 -14.48
N SER A 223 4.32 34.64 -15.57
CA SER A 223 4.89 34.69 -16.93
C SER A 223 6.12 35.63 -17.05
N CYS A 224 6.97 35.74 -16.03
CA CYS A 224 8.15 36.60 -15.95
C CYS A 224 9.23 36.01 -15.01
N LEU A 225 10.50 36.32 -15.28
CA LEU A 225 11.63 36.05 -14.38
C LEU A 225 11.81 37.21 -13.39
N GLN A 226 11.94 36.90 -12.09
CA GLN A 226 12.32 37.90 -11.11
C GLN A 226 13.82 38.13 -11.13
N VAL A 227 14.24 39.38 -11.31
CA VAL A 227 15.66 39.76 -11.43
C VAL A 227 16.05 40.86 -10.46
N VAL A 228 17.32 40.88 -10.08
CA VAL A 228 17.89 41.88 -9.17
C VAL A 228 19.00 42.66 -9.87
N ARG A 229 18.96 43.99 -9.75
CA ARG A 229 20.02 44.93 -10.16
C ARG A 229 20.28 45.89 -9.01
N ASN A 230 21.51 45.96 -8.51
CA ASN A 230 21.90 46.88 -7.43
C ASN A 230 20.97 46.86 -6.19
N GLY A 231 20.52 45.67 -5.78
CA GLY A 231 19.62 45.49 -4.64
C GLY A 231 18.16 45.90 -4.89
N LYS A 232 17.79 46.23 -6.13
CA LYS A 232 16.42 46.50 -6.55
C LYS A 232 15.89 45.37 -7.41
N THR A 233 14.60 45.08 -7.27
CA THR A 233 13.96 43.92 -7.90
C THR A 233 13.06 44.36 -9.04
N GLY A 234 13.07 43.58 -10.13
CA GLY A 234 12.25 43.77 -11.32
C GLY A 234 11.76 42.42 -11.88
N LEU A 235 11.04 42.50 -13.00
CA LEU A 235 10.45 41.36 -13.72
C LEU A 235 10.81 41.45 -15.20
N VAL A 236 11.32 40.34 -15.77
CA VAL A 236 11.70 40.22 -17.18
C VAL A 236 10.78 39.20 -17.88
N LYS A 237 10.21 39.59 -19.01
CA LYS A 237 9.35 38.75 -19.85
C LYS A 237 10.17 37.71 -20.64
N ARG A 238 9.49 36.74 -21.25
CA ARG A 238 10.12 35.68 -22.07
C ARG A 238 10.90 36.20 -23.28
N ASP A 239 10.55 37.38 -23.78
CA ASP A 239 11.24 38.05 -24.88
C ASP A 239 12.48 38.86 -24.42
N GLY A 240 12.76 38.89 -23.11
CA GLY A 240 13.86 39.65 -22.52
C GLY A 240 13.54 41.10 -22.17
N SER A 241 12.34 41.59 -22.48
CA SER A 241 11.90 42.94 -22.10
C SER A 241 11.48 43.02 -20.63
N PHE A 242 11.62 44.19 -20.00
CA PHE A 242 11.17 44.37 -18.62
C PHE A 242 9.64 44.53 -18.55
N ALA A 243 8.97 43.64 -17.80
CA ALA A 243 7.62 43.89 -17.30
C ALA A 243 7.64 44.90 -16.14
N LEU A 244 8.71 44.86 -15.35
CA LEU A 244 8.97 45.79 -14.27
C LEU A 244 10.48 46.05 -14.22
N GLU A 245 10.91 47.27 -14.50
CA GLU A 245 12.32 47.65 -14.35
C GLU A 245 12.76 47.43 -12.89
N PRO A 246 13.99 46.96 -12.62
CA PRO A 246 14.48 46.70 -11.27
C PRO A 246 14.78 48.01 -10.51
N ASN A 247 13.71 48.70 -10.12
CA ASN A 247 13.71 49.96 -9.37
C ASN A 247 13.00 49.82 -8.00
N TYR A 248 12.40 48.66 -7.72
CA TYR A 248 11.51 48.46 -6.58
C TYR A 248 12.22 47.77 -5.42
N SER A 249 11.79 48.07 -4.19
CA SER A 249 12.39 47.51 -2.97
C SER A 249 11.99 46.05 -2.72
N GLY A 250 10.92 45.58 -3.35
CA GLY A 250 10.50 44.18 -3.30
C GLY A 250 9.42 43.88 -4.33
N VAL A 251 9.52 42.68 -4.91
CA VAL A 251 8.49 42.06 -5.76
C VAL A 251 8.19 40.71 -5.12
N GLN A 252 6.91 40.43 -4.89
CA GLN A 252 6.42 39.17 -4.35
C GLN A 252 5.53 38.50 -5.38
N LEU A 253 5.92 37.30 -5.81
CA LEU A 253 5.10 36.46 -6.68
C LEU A 253 3.87 35.99 -5.90
N LEU A 254 2.70 36.09 -6.53
CA LEU A 254 1.44 35.54 -6.02
C LEU A 254 1.12 34.25 -6.79
N GLU A 255 0.03 33.58 -6.42
CA GLU A 255 -0.52 32.50 -7.24
C GLU A 255 -0.97 33.03 -8.63
N GLY A 256 -1.17 32.13 -9.59
CA GLY A 256 -1.56 32.51 -10.96
C GLY A 256 -0.57 33.42 -11.68
N THR A 257 -1.08 34.41 -12.43
CA THR A 257 -0.27 35.32 -13.27
C THR A 257 0.13 36.63 -12.57
N PHE A 258 -0.04 36.71 -11.25
CA PHE A 258 0.08 37.96 -10.48
C PHE A 258 1.40 38.09 -9.71
N ALA A 259 1.91 39.32 -9.65
CA ALA A 259 2.98 39.71 -8.73
C ALA A 259 2.67 41.06 -8.09
N SER A 260 2.82 41.14 -6.78
CA SER A 260 2.76 42.43 -6.08
C SER A 260 4.14 43.07 -6.02
N PHE A 261 4.19 44.40 -6.04
CA PHE A 261 5.45 45.15 -5.96
C PHE A 261 5.32 46.37 -5.07
N ARG A 262 6.39 46.69 -4.32
CA ARG A 262 6.40 47.80 -3.36
C ARG A 262 7.06 49.04 -3.97
N GLY A 263 6.26 50.07 -4.19
CA GLY A 263 6.71 51.40 -4.60
C GLY A 263 6.80 52.37 -3.41
N PRO A 264 7.18 53.64 -3.66
CA PRO A 264 7.32 54.66 -2.60
C PRO A 264 6.00 55.03 -1.91
N LYS A 265 4.85 54.87 -2.60
CA LYS A 265 3.53 55.32 -2.15
C LYS A 265 2.61 54.18 -1.67
N GLY A 266 3.06 52.93 -1.76
CA GLY A 266 2.24 51.76 -1.43
C GLY A 266 2.63 50.51 -2.21
N VAL A 267 1.71 49.55 -2.25
CA VAL A 267 1.82 48.28 -2.97
C VAL A 267 1.00 48.36 -4.26
N GLY A 268 1.58 47.90 -5.36
CA GLY A 268 0.94 47.77 -6.66
C GLY A 268 0.88 46.31 -7.10
N LEU A 269 0.17 46.06 -8.20
CA LEU A 269 -0.07 44.71 -8.73
C LEU A 269 0.25 44.66 -10.23
N VAL A 270 0.97 43.62 -10.65
CA VAL A 270 1.24 43.25 -12.03
C VAL A 270 0.49 41.95 -12.34
N SER A 271 -0.13 41.86 -13.51
CA SER A 271 -0.71 40.64 -14.06
C SER A 271 -0.21 40.46 -15.49
N ASP A 272 0.29 39.27 -15.84
CA ASP A 272 0.84 38.95 -17.17
C ASP A 272 1.81 40.00 -17.74
N GLY A 273 2.67 40.52 -16.84
CA GLY A 273 3.69 41.51 -17.19
C GLY A 273 3.15 42.90 -17.55
N LYS A 274 1.92 43.22 -17.13
CA LYS A 274 1.30 44.55 -17.19
C LYS A 274 0.94 45.03 -15.78
N ILE A 275 1.23 46.28 -15.45
CA ILE A 275 0.76 46.89 -14.19
C ILE A 275 -0.76 47.04 -14.28
N VAL A 276 -1.48 46.37 -13.37
CA VAL A 276 -2.95 46.43 -13.25
C VAL A 276 -3.41 47.28 -12.08
N LEU A 277 -2.55 47.49 -11.07
CA LEU A 277 -2.74 48.48 -10.00
C LEU A 277 -1.43 49.24 -9.74
N ASP A 278 -1.50 50.56 -9.80
CA ASP A 278 -0.39 51.42 -9.39
C ASP A 278 -0.11 51.30 -7.88
N PRO A 279 1.15 51.53 -7.44
CA PRO A 279 1.55 51.34 -6.04
C PRO A 279 1.01 52.44 -5.11
N SER A 280 -0.28 52.36 -4.82
CA SER A 280 -1.04 53.34 -4.03
C SER A 280 -1.97 52.68 -2.97
N TYR A 281 -1.96 51.35 -2.91
CA TYR A 281 -2.75 50.55 -1.98
C TYR A 281 -1.89 50.11 -0.80
N GLU A 282 -2.54 49.84 0.34
CA GLU A 282 -1.87 49.23 1.49
C GLU A 282 -1.66 47.73 1.27
N GLU A 283 -2.56 47.10 0.52
CA GLU A 283 -2.63 45.68 0.28
C GLU A 283 -3.30 45.42 -1.07
N VAL A 284 -2.81 44.40 -1.78
CA VAL A 284 -3.35 43.91 -3.04
C VAL A 284 -3.33 42.38 -3.02
N GLY A 285 -4.21 41.74 -3.77
CA GLY A 285 -4.22 40.29 -3.88
C GLY A 285 -5.11 39.81 -5.03
N GLU A 286 -5.05 38.51 -5.29
CA GLU A 286 -5.92 37.84 -6.27
C GLU A 286 -7.14 37.21 -5.60
N LEU A 287 -8.15 36.88 -6.41
CA LEU A 287 -9.37 36.20 -5.99
C LEU A 287 -9.33 34.69 -6.35
N PRO A 288 -9.90 33.81 -5.52
CA PRO A 288 -9.87 32.36 -5.74
C PRO A 288 -10.70 31.89 -6.96
N TYR A 289 -10.29 30.75 -7.55
CA TYR A 289 -10.95 30.04 -8.67
C TYR A 289 -12.44 29.74 -8.37
N PRO A 290 -13.39 29.81 -9.35
CA PRO A 290 -13.23 29.73 -10.81
C PRO A 290 -13.08 31.05 -11.58
N THR A 291 -13.19 32.21 -10.94
CA THR A 291 -13.20 33.49 -11.65
C THR A 291 -11.95 34.29 -11.34
N ALA A 292 -11.20 34.64 -12.39
CA ALA A 292 -9.95 35.34 -12.30
C ALA A 292 -10.21 36.84 -12.08
N GLY A 293 -9.98 37.32 -10.86
CA GLY A 293 -10.10 38.73 -10.46
C GLY A 293 -9.04 39.12 -9.44
N TYR A 294 -8.96 40.41 -9.12
CA TYR A 294 -8.01 40.93 -8.14
C TYR A 294 -8.63 42.04 -7.29
N PHE A 295 -7.98 42.39 -6.18
CA PHE A 295 -8.44 43.46 -5.29
C PHE A 295 -7.30 44.38 -4.85
N GLY A 296 -7.69 45.60 -4.47
CA GLY A 296 -6.82 46.57 -3.81
C GLY A 296 -7.53 47.17 -2.59
N ARG A 297 -6.82 47.25 -1.46
CA ARG A 297 -7.34 47.82 -0.21
C ARG A 297 -6.65 49.14 0.13
N LYS A 298 -7.45 50.13 0.53
CA LYS A 298 -7.01 51.42 1.03
C LYS A 298 -7.85 51.82 2.23
N GLY A 299 -7.26 51.83 3.43
CA GLY A 299 -8.01 51.94 4.68
C GLY A 299 -9.07 50.85 4.83
N ASP A 300 -10.31 51.27 5.12
CA ASP A 300 -11.49 50.40 5.32
C ASP A 300 -12.24 50.04 4.02
N ILE A 301 -11.74 50.46 2.86
CA ILE A 301 -12.37 50.20 1.56
C ILE A 301 -11.55 49.18 0.80
N VAL A 302 -12.22 48.14 0.31
CA VAL A 302 -11.66 47.13 -0.61
C VAL A 302 -12.34 47.29 -1.95
N THR A 303 -11.56 47.51 -3.01
CA THR A 303 -12.04 47.57 -4.39
C THR A 303 -11.69 46.27 -5.11
N TYR A 304 -12.70 45.65 -5.72
CA TYR A 304 -12.60 44.41 -6.47
C TYR A 304 -12.65 44.70 -7.96
N TYR A 305 -11.88 43.95 -8.74
CA TYR A 305 -11.71 44.11 -10.19
C TYR A 305 -11.85 42.75 -10.89
N VAL A 306 -12.51 42.74 -12.05
CA VAL A 306 -12.43 41.61 -13.00
C VAL A 306 -11.09 41.66 -13.72
N ASN A 307 -10.50 40.50 -14.06
CA ASN A 307 -9.16 40.43 -14.68
C ASN A 307 -8.97 41.23 -15.97
N ASP A 308 -10.01 41.36 -16.79
CA ASP A 308 -9.96 42.14 -18.02
C ASP A 308 -10.13 43.66 -17.79
N GLY A 309 -10.36 44.07 -16.54
CA GLY A 309 -10.62 45.45 -16.15
C GLY A 309 -12.00 45.98 -16.54
N SER A 310 -12.92 45.12 -17.01
CA SER A 310 -14.24 45.53 -17.50
C SER A 310 -15.17 46.10 -16.42
N SER A 311 -15.01 45.66 -15.16
CA SER A 311 -15.80 46.15 -14.03
C SER A 311 -15.00 46.22 -12.74
N SER A 312 -15.42 47.15 -11.87
CA SER A 312 -14.96 47.20 -10.49
C SER A 312 -16.06 47.70 -9.55
N PHE A 313 -15.98 47.33 -8.27
CA PHE A 313 -16.85 47.87 -7.22
C PHE A 313 -16.12 47.86 -5.87
N SER A 314 -16.60 48.66 -4.93
CA SER A 314 -16.00 48.77 -3.60
C SER A 314 -16.96 48.32 -2.50
N LEU A 315 -16.42 47.66 -1.49
CA LEU A 315 -17.12 47.29 -0.25
C LEU A 315 -16.25 47.66 0.96
N ARG A 316 -16.85 47.71 2.14
CA ARG A 316 -16.09 47.85 3.38
C ARG A 316 -15.30 46.58 3.70
N LYS A 317 -14.20 46.74 4.41
CA LYS A 317 -13.35 45.64 4.92
C LYS A 317 -14.18 44.61 5.71
N GLY A 318 -13.84 43.34 5.55
CA GLY A 318 -14.52 42.21 6.21
C GLY A 318 -15.54 41.49 5.33
N ALA A 319 -15.43 41.61 4.00
CA ALA A 319 -16.24 40.86 3.06
C ALA A 319 -15.83 39.37 3.00
N GLU A 320 -16.79 38.51 2.68
CA GLU A 320 -16.63 37.07 2.54
C GLU A 320 -16.85 36.64 1.08
N TYR A 321 -16.08 35.66 0.61
CA TYR A 321 -16.20 35.09 -0.73
C TYR A 321 -17.19 33.94 -0.75
N LEU A 322 -18.12 33.95 -1.70
CA LEU A 322 -19.07 32.85 -1.92
C LEU A 322 -18.75 32.17 -3.25
N TYR A 323 -18.53 30.85 -3.21
CA TYR A 323 -18.21 30.05 -4.39
C TYR A 323 -19.45 29.81 -5.25
N GLY A 324 -19.45 30.32 -6.47
CA GLY A 324 -20.42 29.97 -7.51
C GLY A 324 -19.86 28.92 -8.47
N LYS A 325 -20.75 28.17 -9.13
CA LYS A 325 -20.37 27.17 -10.15
C LYS A 325 -19.65 27.81 -11.35
N ASN A 326 -19.99 29.07 -11.69
CA ASN A 326 -19.53 29.78 -12.90
C ASN A 326 -19.09 31.25 -12.66
N ASP A 327 -19.18 31.76 -11.42
CA ASP A 327 -18.84 33.15 -11.08
C ASP A 327 -18.42 33.26 -9.60
N THR A 328 -17.74 34.33 -9.22
CA THR A 328 -17.32 34.61 -7.84
C THR A 328 -18.22 35.71 -7.27
N TYR A 329 -18.83 35.47 -6.12
CA TYR A 329 -19.67 36.44 -5.44
C TYR A 329 -18.99 36.96 -4.18
N VAL A 330 -19.19 38.24 -3.90
CA VAL A 330 -18.63 38.92 -2.72
C VAL A 330 -19.76 39.40 -1.84
N LEU A 331 -19.85 38.82 -0.64
CA LEU A 331 -20.75 39.23 0.43
C LEU A 331 -20.04 40.29 1.27
N GLY A 332 -20.65 41.46 1.45
CA GLY A 332 -20.05 42.48 2.29
C GLY A 332 -20.96 43.65 2.57
N LYS A 333 -20.41 44.67 3.24
CA LYS A 333 -21.13 45.90 3.52
C LYS A 333 -20.87 46.93 2.44
N ASP A 334 -21.94 47.58 2.01
CA ASP A 334 -21.86 48.74 1.14
C ASP A 334 -21.12 49.90 1.83
N VAL A 335 -20.42 50.70 1.04
CA VAL A 335 -19.56 51.79 1.53
C VAL A 335 -20.42 52.88 2.18
N ASP A 336 -21.58 53.18 1.63
CA ASP A 336 -22.40 54.30 2.08
C ASP A 336 -23.41 53.87 3.16
N SER A 337 -24.22 52.85 2.86
CA SER A 337 -25.31 52.41 3.75
C SER A 337 -24.84 51.57 4.94
N SER A 338 -23.65 50.96 4.87
CA SER A 338 -23.14 49.99 5.84
C SER A 338 -24.04 48.74 6.06
N LEU A 339 -25.02 48.54 5.19
CA LEU A 339 -25.88 47.35 5.15
C LEU A 339 -25.22 46.26 4.31
N TYR A 340 -25.55 45.01 4.59
CA TYR A 340 -25.02 43.85 3.89
C TYR A 340 -25.80 43.56 2.61
N GLY A 341 -25.06 43.13 1.59
CA GLY A 341 -25.57 42.63 0.31
C GLY A 341 -24.54 41.71 -0.34
N VAL A 342 -24.83 41.26 -1.55
CA VAL A 342 -23.96 40.37 -2.34
C VAL A 342 -23.88 40.91 -3.76
N LYS A 343 -22.65 41.05 -4.28
CA LYS A 343 -22.39 41.37 -5.69
C LYS A 343 -21.67 40.23 -6.39
N SER A 344 -21.96 40.03 -7.68
CA SER A 344 -21.08 39.26 -8.55
C SER A 344 -19.80 40.05 -8.82
N LEU A 345 -18.71 39.36 -9.20
CA LEU A 345 -17.46 40.02 -9.56
C LEU A 345 -17.63 40.99 -10.73
N LYS A 346 -18.61 40.75 -11.61
CA LYS A 346 -19.02 41.63 -12.72
C LYS A 346 -19.74 42.91 -12.26
N GLY A 347 -19.97 43.07 -10.96
CA GLY A 347 -20.61 44.24 -10.35
C GLY A 347 -22.14 44.18 -10.27
N GLU A 348 -22.77 43.08 -10.69
CA GLU A 348 -24.21 42.89 -10.59
C GLU A 348 -24.61 42.68 -9.13
N THR A 349 -25.60 43.43 -8.65
CA THR A 349 -26.16 43.24 -7.30
C THR A 349 -27.07 42.03 -7.29
N ILE A 350 -26.65 40.97 -6.60
CA ILE A 350 -27.38 39.70 -6.46
C ILE A 350 -28.32 39.75 -5.27
N VAL A 351 -27.82 40.28 -4.14
CA VAL A 351 -28.64 40.56 -2.94
C VAL A 351 -28.50 42.05 -2.64
N PRO A 352 -29.61 42.81 -2.59
CA PRO A 352 -29.57 44.25 -2.33
C PRO A 352 -28.94 44.56 -0.96
N PHE A 353 -28.25 45.69 -0.86
CA PHE A 353 -27.61 46.16 0.37
C PHE A 353 -28.63 46.79 1.32
N GLU A 354 -29.58 45.99 1.79
CA GLU A 354 -30.68 46.43 2.67
C GLU A 354 -30.76 45.64 3.98
N TYR A 355 -29.85 44.67 4.18
CA TYR A 355 -29.91 43.75 5.31
C TYR A 355 -28.93 44.15 6.42
N PRO A 356 -29.36 44.25 7.69
CA PRO A 356 -28.46 44.55 8.81
C PRO A 356 -27.51 43.39 9.16
N GLY A 357 -27.76 42.17 8.67
CA GLY A 357 -26.90 41.02 8.89
C GLY A 357 -27.11 39.89 7.89
N LEU A 358 -26.02 39.21 7.56
CA LEU A 358 -25.94 38.14 6.56
C LEU A 358 -25.02 37.03 7.08
N GLN A 359 -25.39 35.75 6.89
CA GLN A 359 -24.64 34.58 7.37
C GLN A 359 -24.65 33.44 6.34
N GLY A 360 -23.49 32.88 5.99
CA GLY A 360 -23.41 31.60 5.27
C GLY A 360 -23.52 30.42 6.24
N VAL A 361 -24.36 29.42 5.95
CA VAL A 361 -24.37 28.15 6.70
C VAL A 361 -24.13 26.98 5.74
N PRO A 362 -23.51 25.87 6.19
CA PRO A 362 -23.16 24.75 5.31
C PRO A 362 -24.33 24.13 4.52
N ALA A 363 -25.57 24.29 5.01
CA ALA A 363 -26.80 23.72 4.46
C ALA A 363 -27.71 24.71 3.70
N ALA A 364 -27.53 26.02 3.91
CA ALA A 364 -28.32 27.08 3.27
C ALA A 364 -27.40 28.23 2.92
N TRP A 365 -27.20 28.47 1.64
CA TRP A 365 -26.02 29.19 1.18
C TRP A 365 -26.03 30.68 1.53
N VAL A 366 -27.19 31.29 1.83
CA VAL A 366 -27.24 32.64 2.39
C VAL A 366 -28.47 32.81 3.31
N LEU A 367 -28.23 33.14 4.58
CA LEU A 367 -29.25 33.59 5.53
C LEU A 367 -29.21 35.11 5.69
N VAL A 368 -30.34 35.76 5.45
CA VAL A 368 -30.52 37.19 5.78
C VAL A 368 -31.22 37.34 7.12
N ARG A 369 -30.98 38.46 7.82
CA ARG A 369 -31.71 38.82 9.04
C ARG A 369 -32.45 40.15 8.85
N LYS A 370 -33.74 40.15 9.21
CA LYS A 370 -34.58 41.35 9.27
C LYS A 370 -35.63 41.16 10.35
N ASP A 371 -35.87 42.19 11.17
CA ASP A 371 -36.92 42.21 12.21
C ASP A 371 -36.89 41.00 13.17
N GLY A 372 -35.70 40.53 13.54
CA GLY A 372 -35.51 39.39 14.45
C GLY A 372 -35.68 38.01 13.83
N LYS A 373 -36.12 37.92 12.57
CA LYS A 373 -36.28 36.65 11.83
C LYS A 373 -35.10 36.37 10.89
N LYS A 374 -34.95 35.10 10.53
CA LYS A 374 -34.00 34.59 9.53
C LYS A 374 -34.75 34.30 8.24
N GLY A 375 -34.18 34.69 7.11
CA GLY A 375 -34.70 34.38 5.78
C GLY A 375 -33.74 33.49 5.01
N ILE A 376 -34.24 32.44 4.34
CA ILE A 376 -33.43 31.62 3.41
C ILE A 376 -33.51 32.21 2.00
N LEU A 377 -32.36 32.47 1.39
CA LEU A 377 -32.23 32.73 -0.04
C LEU A 377 -31.78 31.44 -0.73
N ALA A 378 -32.61 30.88 -1.62
CA ALA A 378 -32.30 29.62 -2.29
C ALA A 378 -31.28 29.77 -3.43
N GLN A 379 -30.49 28.71 -3.62
CA GLN A 379 -29.42 28.66 -4.62
C GLN A 379 -29.92 28.48 -6.07
N ARG A 380 -31.18 28.07 -6.30
CA ARG A 380 -31.61 27.54 -7.62
C ARG A 380 -31.66 28.56 -8.76
N SER A 381 -31.70 29.84 -8.43
CA SER A 381 -31.66 30.92 -9.40
C SER A 381 -31.04 32.12 -8.70
N LEU A 382 -29.79 32.47 -9.03
CA LEU A 382 -29.03 33.58 -8.41
C LEU A 382 -29.59 34.98 -8.72
N SER A 383 -30.91 35.10 -8.91
CA SER A 383 -31.67 36.34 -9.06
C SER A 383 -32.72 36.45 -7.95
N VAL A 384 -32.40 35.99 -6.74
CA VAL A 384 -33.33 36.03 -5.59
C VAL A 384 -33.26 37.41 -4.93
N VAL A 385 -34.29 38.22 -5.17
CA VAL A 385 -34.45 39.57 -4.58
C VAL A 385 -35.05 39.52 -3.17
N SER A 386 -35.67 38.40 -2.76
CA SER A 386 -36.33 38.25 -1.46
C SER A 386 -36.27 36.82 -0.90
N PRO A 387 -36.22 36.62 0.44
CA PRO A 387 -36.20 35.29 1.04
C PRO A 387 -37.42 34.42 0.69
N GLU A 388 -37.18 33.13 0.40
CA GLU A 388 -38.26 32.16 0.13
C GLU A 388 -39.14 31.92 1.35
N VAL A 389 -38.53 31.99 2.53
CA VAL A 389 -39.18 31.68 3.80
C VAL A 389 -38.51 32.44 4.94
N TRP A 390 -39.33 33.00 5.83
CA TRP A 390 -38.92 33.64 7.08
C TRP A 390 -39.26 32.75 8.28
N PHE A 391 -38.34 32.65 9.24
CA PHE A 391 -38.47 31.78 10.41
C PHE A 391 -37.59 32.25 11.57
N ASP A 392 -37.82 31.70 12.75
CA ASP A 392 -37.10 32.09 13.98
C ASP A 392 -35.79 31.30 14.14
N SER A 393 -35.85 29.99 13.95
CA SER A 393 -34.69 29.09 14.12
C SER A 393 -34.76 27.86 13.21
N PHE A 394 -33.65 27.11 13.13
CA PHE A 394 -33.57 25.89 12.32
C PHE A 394 -32.63 24.87 12.96
N VAL A 395 -32.79 23.60 12.56
CA VAL A 395 -31.90 22.48 12.88
C VAL A 395 -31.59 21.70 11.60
N THR A 396 -30.31 21.33 11.39
CA THR A 396 -29.88 20.47 10.27
C THR A 396 -30.25 19.01 10.50
N MET A 397 -30.77 18.34 9.48
CA MET A 397 -31.33 16.98 9.55
C MET A 397 -30.75 16.07 8.46
N GLY A 398 -30.12 14.94 8.83
CA GLY A 398 -29.38 14.09 7.87
C GLY A 398 -28.20 14.84 7.24
N GLY A 399 -27.35 14.18 6.44
CA GLY A 399 -26.15 14.79 5.84
C GLY A 399 -26.49 16.14 5.19
N TYR A 400 -26.03 17.23 5.82
CA TYR A 400 -26.13 18.70 5.60
C TYR A 400 -27.19 19.32 4.65
N ASP A 401 -28.13 18.61 4.04
CA ASP A 401 -28.91 19.07 2.88
C ASP A 401 -30.41 19.32 3.20
N MET A 402 -30.84 19.06 4.45
CA MET A 402 -32.20 19.31 4.93
C MET A 402 -32.22 20.08 6.26
N LEU A 403 -33.23 20.94 6.41
CA LEU A 403 -33.45 21.81 7.57
C LEU A 403 -34.86 21.63 8.13
N ALA A 404 -34.96 21.36 9.42
CA ALA A 404 -36.19 21.57 10.18
C ALA A 404 -36.24 23.06 10.58
N LEU A 405 -37.23 23.80 10.06
CA LEU A 405 -37.42 25.22 10.34
C LEU A 405 -38.48 25.40 11.43
N THR A 406 -38.31 26.39 12.29
CA THR A 406 -39.24 26.75 13.37
C THR A 406 -39.67 28.21 13.23
N ASP A 407 -40.99 28.44 13.20
CA ASP A 407 -41.63 29.76 13.25
C ASP A 407 -42.73 29.76 14.31
N GLY A 408 -42.46 30.34 15.47
CA GLY A 408 -43.29 30.20 16.67
C GLY A 408 -43.50 28.73 17.07
N LYS A 409 -44.75 28.26 17.01
CA LYS A 409 -45.15 26.87 17.31
C LYS A 409 -45.23 25.97 16.08
N LYS A 410 -44.95 26.50 14.89
CA LYS A 410 -45.04 25.77 13.62
C LYS A 410 -43.66 25.25 13.23
N LEU A 411 -43.63 24.03 12.70
CA LEU A 411 -42.44 23.46 12.09
C LEU A 411 -42.63 23.35 10.57
N ALA A 412 -41.53 23.33 9.84
CA ALA A 412 -41.49 23.02 8.40
C ALA A 412 -40.24 22.20 8.08
N LEU A 413 -40.27 21.48 6.96
CA LEU A 413 -39.09 20.80 6.43
C LEU A 413 -38.66 21.48 5.13
N TYR A 414 -37.42 21.93 5.08
CA TYR A 414 -36.79 22.55 3.92
C TYR A 414 -35.64 21.66 3.41
N SER A 415 -35.48 21.58 2.10
CA SER A 415 -34.39 20.89 1.41
C SER A 415 -33.63 21.88 0.54
N GLN A 416 -32.31 21.79 0.52
CA GLN A 416 -31.48 22.60 -0.38
C GLN A 416 -31.87 22.37 -1.86
N GLU A 417 -32.06 21.10 -2.24
CA GLU A 417 -32.40 20.72 -3.62
C GLU A 417 -33.86 20.93 -4.01
N LYS A 418 -34.82 20.91 -3.07
CA LYS A 418 -36.27 21.00 -3.41
C LYS A 418 -37.04 22.15 -2.77
N GLY A 419 -36.49 22.85 -1.79
CA GLY A 419 -37.06 24.05 -1.17
C GLY A 419 -37.93 23.62 -0.01
N LEU A 420 -39.05 24.31 0.23
CA LEU A 420 -40.00 23.91 1.27
C LEU A 420 -40.68 22.58 0.89
N LEU A 421 -40.25 21.47 1.50
CA LEU A 421 -40.80 20.13 1.29
C LEU A 421 -42.09 19.91 2.08
N VAL A 422 -42.16 20.47 3.28
CA VAL A 422 -43.34 20.45 4.15
C VAL A 422 -43.56 21.87 4.66
N PRO A 423 -44.74 22.48 4.42
CA PRO A 423 -45.02 23.84 4.84
C PRO A 423 -45.17 23.98 6.36
N PHE A 424 -45.11 25.21 6.85
CA PHE A 424 -45.28 25.51 8.27
C PHE A 424 -46.62 25.05 8.82
N GLN A 425 -46.59 24.10 9.74
CA GLN A 425 -47.78 23.54 10.36
C GLN A 425 -47.55 23.26 11.85
N GLU A 426 -48.57 23.54 12.67
CA GLU A 426 -48.54 23.19 14.10
C GLU A 426 -48.76 21.68 14.29
N GLY A 427 -48.09 21.10 15.26
CA GLY A 427 -48.22 19.67 15.59
C GLY A 427 -47.45 18.72 14.67
N LEU A 428 -46.60 19.22 13.77
CA LEU A 428 -45.63 18.36 13.07
C LEU A 428 -44.57 17.85 14.05
N GLN A 429 -44.12 16.61 13.83
CA GLN A 429 -42.92 16.08 14.46
C GLN A 429 -41.91 15.72 13.37
N ILE A 430 -40.71 16.29 13.44
CA ILE A 430 -39.64 16.02 12.48
C ILE A 430 -38.48 15.38 13.24
N ARG A 431 -38.08 14.17 12.84
CA ARG A 431 -36.96 13.45 13.44
C ARG A 431 -36.07 12.81 12.40
N TYR A 432 -34.80 12.65 12.73
CA TYR A 432 -33.86 11.93 11.88
C TYR A 432 -33.76 10.47 12.34
N ASP A 433 -33.94 9.54 11.40
CA ASP A 433 -33.78 8.11 11.58
C ASP A 433 -32.39 7.70 11.09
N SER A 434 -31.44 7.65 12.03
CA SER A 434 -30.04 7.31 11.75
C SER A 434 -29.85 5.88 11.25
N LYS A 435 -30.74 4.95 11.59
CA LYS A 435 -30.68 3.55 11.14
C LYS A 435 -30.92 3.43 9.64
N HIS A 436 -31.75 4.30 9.08
CA HIS A 436 -32.15 4.27 7.67
C HIS A 436 -31.70 5.51 6.87
N ASN A 437 -30.91 6.40 7.49
CA ASN A 437 -30.44 7.67 6.92
C ASN A 437 -31.56 8.50 6.27
N ALA A 438 -32.64 8.75 7.02
CA ALA A 438 -33.81 9.44 6.50
C ALA A 438 -34.45 10.39 7.51
N VAL A 439 -35.12 11.43 7.01
CA VAL A 439 -35.90 12.36 7.83
C VAL A 439 -37.37 11.93 7.81
N LEU A 440 -37.93 11.71 9.00
CA LEU A 440 -39.31 11.32 9.20
C LEU A 440 -40.13 12.52 9.65
N VAL A 441 -41.23 12.78 8.94
CA VAL A 441 -42.19 13.83 9.28
C VAL A 441 -43.51 13.19 9.63
N THR A 442 -43.94 13.36 10.88
CA THR A 442 -45.25 12.92 11.36
C THR A 442 -46.22 14.10 11.38
N THR A 443 -47.33 13.97 10.67
CA THR A 443 -48.40 14.97 10.61
C THR A 443 -49.33 14.86 11.82
N PRO A 444 -50.16 15.88 12.12
CA PRO A 444 -51.08 15.85 13.27
C PRO A 444 -52.14 14.73 13.22
N ASP A 445 -52.42 14.17 12.03
CA ASP A 445 -53.24 12.97 11.85
C ASP A 445 -52.46 11.66 12.06
N ASN A 446 -51.26 11.75 12.66
CA ASN A 446 -50.36 10.65 13.02
C ASN A 446 -49.79 9.84 11.84
N LYS A 447 -49.89 10.35 10.61
CA LYS A 447 -49.24 9.72 9.45
C LYS A 447 -47.78 10.13 9.37
N THR A 448 -46.87 9.17 9.20
CA THR A 448 -45.44 9.44 9.08
C THR A 448 -44.97 9.25 7.64
N ARG A 449 -44.26 10.24 7.10
CA ARG A 449 -43.68 10.23 5.75
C ARG A 449 -42.16 10.34 5.82
N GLU A 450 -41.49 9.75 4.84
CA GLU A 450 -40.02 9.69 4.76
C GLU A 450 -39.45 10.62 3.68
N TYR A 451 -38.33 11.27 4.01
CA TYR A 451 -37.58 12.16 3.14
C TYR A 451 -36.08 11.77 3.16
N ARG A 452 -35.52 11.49 1.98
CA ARG A 452 -34.11 11.11 1.78
C ARG A 452 -33.40 12.12 0.88
N THR A 453 -32.08 12.22 1.04
CA THR A 453 -31.23 13.19 0.33
C THR A 453 -31.05 12.88 -1.17
N TYR A 454 -31.18 11.62 -1.62
CA TYR A 454 -30.83 11.20 -2.99
C TYR A 454 -31.97 10.60 -3.84
N GLU A 455 -33.24 10.73 -3.44
CA GLU A 455 -34.34 10.13 -4.23
C GLU A 455 -34.90 11.06 -5.35
N PRO A 456 -35.14 10.53 -6.57
CA PRO A 456 -35.74 11.26 -7.69
C PRO A 456 -37.17 11.76 -7.37
N PRO A 457 -37.70 12.74 -8.13
CA PRO A 457 -38.95 13.42 -7.80
C PRO A 457 -40.14 12.46 -7.86
N LEU A 458 -40.76 12.20 -6.71
CA LEU A 458 -42.14 11.74 -6.62
C LEU A 458 -42.98 12.90 -6.07
N ASP A 459 -44.20 13.01 -6.59
CA ASP A 459 -45.22 13.97 -6.14
C ASP A 459 -45.31 13.93 -4.59
N PRO A 460 -45.24 15.10 -3.90
CA PRO A 460 -45.42 15.17 -2.44
C PRO A 460 -46.73 14.51 -1.95
N ASN A 461 -47.72 14.37 -2.83
CA ASN A 461 -48.99 13.69 -2.56
C ASN A 461 -48.97 12.18 -2.84
N GLN A 462 -47.88 11.63 -3.37
CA GLN A 462 -47.73 10.20 -3.73
C GLN A 462 -46.59 9.49 -2.99
N LYS A 463 -46.07 10.03 -1.88
CA LYS A 463 -45.11 9.28 -1.07
C LYS A 463 -45.85 8.16 -0.30
N PRO A 464 -45.55 6.87 -0.57
CA PRO A 464 -46.25 5.78 0.07
C PRO A 464 -46.00 5.79 1.56
N ASP A 465 -47.03 5.42 2.32
CA ASP A 465 -46.92 5.10 3.74
C ASP A 465 -45.77 4.10 3.94
N ILE A 466 -44.88 4.38 4.90
CA ILE A 466 -43.75 3.50 5.24
C ILE A 466 -44.20 2.08 5.66
N ASN A 467 -45.49 1.92 5.98
CA ASN A 467 -46.12 0.65 6.34
C ASN A 467 -46.73 -0.10 5.13
N ALA A 468 -46.76 0.48 3.93
CA ALA A 468 -47.31 -0.15 2.74
C ALA A 468 -46.31 -1.15 2.11
N PRO A 469 -46.75 -2.35 1.70
CA PRO A 469 -45.87 -3.34 1.06
C PRO A 469 -45.42 -2.89 -0.34
N LYS A 470 -44.11 -2.87 -0.57
CA LYS A 470 -43.51 -2.61 -1.89
C LYS A 470 -43.32 -3.93 -2.65
N ILE A 471 -43.97 -4.07 -3.81
CA ILE A 471 -43.86 -5.28 -4.65
C ILE A 471 -42.81 -5.09 -5.74
N GLU A 472 -41.87 -6.03 -5.86
CA GLU A 472 -40.84 -6.09 -6.91
C GLU A 472 -40.85 -7.48 -7.57
N GLN A 473 -40.69 -7.57 -8.88
CA GLN A 473 -40.72 -8.84 -9.60
C GLN A 473 -39.34 -9.49 -9.62
N LEU A 474 -39.24 -10.78 -9.25
CA LEU A 474 -37.98 -11.56 -9.31
C LEU A 474 -37.83 -12.31 -10.64
N ASN A 475 -38.92 -12.94 -11.10
CA ASN A 475 -39.01 -13.65 -12.37
C ASN A 475 -40.49 -13.73 -12.82
N GLU A 476 -40.81 -14.52 -13.85
CA GLU A 476 -42.19 -14.68 -14.36
C GLU A 476 -43.16 -15.31 -13.34
N GLN A 477 -42.65 -16.02 -12.33
CA GLN A 477 -43.44 -16.78 -11.36
C GLN A 477 -43.38 -16.24 -9.94
N LEU A 478 -42.34 -15.49 -9.57
CA LEU A 478 -42.09 -15.00 -8.22
C LEU A 478 -41.87 -13.48 -8.18
N SER A 479 -42.38 -12.89 -7.11
CA SER A 479 -42.19 -11.49 -6.73
C SER A 479 -41.78 -11.40 -5.26
N THR A 480 -41.29 -10.26 -4.80
CA THR A 480 -41.07 -9.96 -3.38
C THR A 480 -41.97 -8.84 -2.92
N SER A 481 -42.45 -8.93 -1.68
CA SER A 481 -43.09 -7.84 -0.95
C SER A 481 -42.19 -7.40 0.19
N PHE A 482 -41.80 -6.13 0.23
CA PHE A 482 -40.99 -5.56 1.30
C PHE A 482 -41.81 -4.61 2.19
N VAL A 483 -41.70 -4.79 3.50
CA VAL A 483 -42.23 -3.87 4.52
C VAL A 483 -41.10 -3.52 5.49
N ARG A 484 -40.83 -2.22 5.69
CA ARG A 484 -39.62 -1.69 6.36
C ARG A 484 -39.25 -2.36 7.69
N ASP A 485 -40.23 -2.61 8.54
CA ASP A 485 -40.00 -3.20 9.87
C ASP A 485 -40.34 -4.70 9.95
N LYS A 486 -40.87 -5.28 8.88
CA LYS A 486 -41.19 -6.72 8.83
C LYS A 486 -40.16 -7.51 8.01
N GLY A 487 -39.67 -6.94 6.90
CA GLY A 487 -38.75 -7.57 5.95
C GLY A 487 -39.42 -7.93 4.62
N TYR A 488 -38.77 -8.79 3.86
CA TYR A 488 -39.18 -9.34 2.57
C TYR A 488 -39.99 -10.63 2.73
N THR A 489 -41.11 -10.73 2.03
CA THR A 489 -41.86 -11.97 1.79
C THR A 489 -41.76 -12.32 0.31
N ILE A 490 -41.48 -13.59 -0.01
CA ILE A 490 -41.50 -14.07 -1.40
C ILE A 490 -42.93 -14.50 -1.74
N LEU A 491 -43.46 -14.00 -2.86
CA LEU A 491 -44.82 -14.20 -3.32
C LEU A 491 -44.83 -14.93 -4.68
N ARG A 492 -45.88 -15.68 -4.97
CA ARG A 492 -46.19 -16.09 -6.35
C ARG A 492 -46.74 -14.89 -7.11
N THR A 493 -46.15 -14.56 -8.26
CA THR A 493 -46.53 -13.37 -9.04
C THR A 493 -47.98 -13.43 -9.51
N ALA A 494 -48.48 -14.62 -9.89
CA ALA A 494 -49.84 -14.77 -10.41
C ALA A 494 -50.94 -14.66 -9.35
N SER A 495 -50.70 -15.12 -8.11
CA SER A 495 -51.72 -15.13 -7.05
C SER A 495 -51.49 -14.10 -5.96
N GLY A 496 -50.27 -13.54 -5.84
CA GLY A 496 -49.87 -12.67 -4.73
C GLY A 496 -49.69 -13.39 -3.39
N GLU A 497 -49.86 -14.73 -3.36
CA GLU A 497 -49.75 -15.51 -2.14
C GLU A 497 -48.30 -15.78 -1.75
N PRO A 498 -47.97 -15.79 -0.45
CA PRO A 498 -46.63 -16.08 0.02
C PRO A 498 -46.24 -17.54 -0.26
N VAL A 499 -45.01 -17.77 -0.74
CA VAL A 499 -44.47 -19.14 -0.93
C VAL A 499 -44.00 -19.76 0.39
N SER A 500 -43.81 -18.94 1.43
CA SER A 500 -43.38 -19.34 2.77
C SER A 500 -43.93 -18.34 3.80
N SER A 501 -44.17 -18.80 5.03
CA SER A 501 -44.51 -17.94 6.17
C SER A 501 -43.30 -17.20 6.75
N GLN A 502 -42.09 -17.54 6.32
CA GLN A 502 -40.85 -16.90 6.76
C GLN A 502 -40.74 -15.49 6.20
N ILE A 503 -40.29 -14.55 7.04
CA ILE A 503 -39.93 -13.20 6.61
C ILE A 503 -38.41 -13.08 6.59
N TYR A 504 -37.89 -12.45 5.55
CA TYR A 504 -36.47 -12.36 5.22
C TYR A 504 -35.97 -10.92 5.35
N GLN A 505 -34.70 -10.71 5.69
CA GLN A 505 -34.11 -9.36 5.68
C GLN A 505 -33.70 -8.92 4.28
N PHE A 506 -33.37 -9.87 3.41
CA PHE A 506 -32.96 -9.60 2.03
C PHE A 506 -33.25 -10.79 1.13
N VAL A 507 -33.65 -10.54 -0.12
CA VAL A 507 -33.88 -11.56 -1.14
C VAL A 507 -33.20 -11.14 -2.43
N ARG A 508 -32.45 -12.05 -3.07
CA ARG A 508 -31.85 -11.84 -4.39
C ARG A 508 -31.93 -13.05 -5.30
N LYS A 509 -31.77 -12.81 -6.59
CA LYS A 509 -31.67 -13.84 -7.63
C LYS A 509 -30.21 -14.19 -7.92
N GLU A 510 -29.91 -15.47 -8.04
CA GLU A 510 -28.59 -16.01 -8.42
C GLU A 510 -28.78 -17.08 -9.49
N GLY A 511 -28.58 -16.71 -10.76
CA GLY A 511 -28.96 -17.58 -11.88
C GLY A 511 -30.46 -17.87 -11.90
N GLN A 512 -30.84 -19.14 -11.78
CA GLN A 512 -32.25 -19.60 -11.67
C GLN A 512 -32.72 -19.77 -10.22
N LEU A 513 -31.84 -19.58 -9.24
CA LEU A 513 -32.15 -19.75 -7.82
C LEU A 513 -32.50 -18.42 -7.17
N ILE A 514 -33.31 -18.47 -6.12
CA ILE A 514 -33.61 -17.32 -5.26
C ILE A 514 -32.99 -17.56 -3.88
N LEU A 515 -32.14 -16.64 -3.44
CA LEU A 515 -31.46 -16.67 -2.16
C LEU A 515 -32.15 -15.69 -1.22
N ALA A 516 -32.56 -16.17 -0.04
CA ALA A 516 -33.32 -15.41 0.94
C ALA A 516 -32.63 -15.46 2.31
N ASN A 517 -32.24 -14.30 2.83
CA ASN A 517 -31.50 -14.17 4.08
C ASN A 517 -32.45 -13.98 5.28
N ILE A 518 -32.28 -14.78 6.33
CA ILE A 518 -33.24 -14.85 7.45
C ILE A 518 -33.08 -13.67 8.42
N ASP A 519 -31.84 -13.27 8.71
CA ASP A 519 -31.51 -12.18 9.65
C ASP A 519 -30.21 -11.48 9.21
N ALA A 520 -30.14 -10.17 9.39
CA ALA A 520 -29.00 -9.31 9.07
C ALA A 520 -27.75 -9.70 9.86
N ALA A 521 -27.91 -10.31 11.04
CA ALA A 521 -26.81 -10.91 11.80
C ALA A 521 -26.42 -12.33 11.33
N SER A 522 -27.29 -13.00 10.56
CA SER A 522 -27.07 -14.34 10.06
C SER A 522 -26.40 -14.33 8.68
N THR A 523 -25.30 -15.05 8.53
CA THR A 523 -24.70 -15.32 7.21
C THR A 523 -25.36 -16.52 6.52
N SER A 524 -26.62 -16.83 6.86
CA SER A 524 -27.33 -18.01 6.36
C SER A 524 -28.45 -17.66 5.38
N PHE A 525 -28.57 -18.46 4.31
CA PHE A 525 -29.59 -18.29 3.29
C PHE A 525 -30.46 -19.54 3.15
N ASP A 526 -31.75 -19.28 2.97
CA ASP A 526 -32.67 -20.19 2.32
C ASP A 526 -32.52 -20.08 0.80
N VAL A 527 -32.69 -21.21 0.13
CA VAL A 527 -32.56 -21.33 -1.33
C VAL A 527 -33.85 -21.90 -1.88
N TYR A 528 -34.47 -21.12 -2.76
CA TYR A 528 -35.68 -21.50 -3.48
C TYR A 528 -35.38 -21.75 -4.95
N THR A 529 -36.13 -22.68 -5.55
CA THR A 529 -36.17 -22.83 -7.02
C THR A 529 -36.79 -21.59 -7.68
N ALA A 530 -36.66 -21.48 -9.00
CA ALA A 530 -37.35 -20.44 -9.78
C ALA A 530 -38.88 -20.45 -9.60
N THR A 531 -39.46 -21.59 -9.19
CA THR A 531 -40.90 -21.81 -8.98
C THR A 531 -41.35 -21.61 -7.53
N GLY A 532 -40.41 -21.32 -6.61
CA GLY A 532 -40.69 -21.02 -5.20
C GLY A 532 -40.70 -22.23 -4.27
N GLU A 533 -40.08 -23.35 -4.66
CA GLU A 533 -39.91 -24.52 -3.79
C GLU A 533 -38.64 -24.39 -2.95
N LEU A 534 -38.75 -24.56 -1.62
CA LEU A 534 -37.60 -24.52 -0.70
C LEU A 534 -36.75 -25.79 -0.86
N ILE A 535 -35.47 -25.62 -1.23
CA ILE A 535 -34.54 -26.70 -1.55
C ILE A 535 -33.77 -27.16 -0.29
N ASN A 536 -33.33 -26.23 0.54
CA ASN A 536 -32.46 -26.48 1.69
C ASN A 536 -33.21 -26.86 2.98
N LYS A 537 -34.17 -27.80 2.91
CA LYS A 537 -34.98 -28.20 4.08
C LYS A 537 -34.11 -28.75 5.22
N GLY A 538 -33.98 -27.98 6.31
CA GLY A 538 -33.21 -28.34 7.50
C GLY A 538 -31.69 -28.09 7.42
N LEU A 539 -31.21 -27.45 6.35
CA LEU A 539 -29.82 -27.03 6.17
C LEU A 539 -29.77 -25.55 5.80
N ARG A 540 -28.75 -24.83 6.23
CA ARG A 540 -28.61 -23.39 5.94
C ARG A 540 -27.32 -23.13 5.17
N ILE A 541 -27.42 -22.52 3.98
CA ILE A 541 -26.22 -22.19 3.19
C ILE A 541 -25.47 -21.05 3.86
N ALA A 542 -24.19 -21.26 4.17
CA ALA A 542 -23.36 -20.33 4.91
C ALA A 542 -22.59 -19.38 3.97
N VAL A 543 -22.47 -18.12 4.38
CA VAL A 543 -21.84 -17.05 3.59
C VAL A 543 -20.71 -16.38 4.39
N ARG A 544 -19.72 -15.87 3.66
CA ARG A 544 -18.68 -14.98 4.18
C ARG A 544 -19.14 -13.53 3.97
N ASN A 545 -19.22 -12.75 5.04
CA ASN A 545 -19.23 -11.29 4.93
C ASN A 545 -17.77 -10.83 4.86
N ASP A 546 -17.24 -10.70 3.65
CA ASP A 546 -16.02 -9.95 3.40
C ASP A 546 -16.42 -8.71 2.56
N PRO A 547 -16.24 -7.48 3.04
CA PRO A 547 -16.68 -6.29 2.33
C PRO A 547 -15.94 -6.04 1.00
N GLU A 548 -14.82 -6.73 0.72
CA GLU A 548 -14.03 -6.56 -0.51
C GLU A 548 -14.14 -7.72 -1.51
N VAL A 549 -14.79 -8.83 -1.15
CA VAL A 549 -15.01 -9.97 -2.05
C VAL A 549 -16.50 -10.20 -2.18
N GLU A 550 -17.03 -10.29 -3.41
CA GLU A 550 -18.43 -10.68 -3.62
C GLU A 550 -18.73 -11.91 -2.74
N PRO A 551 -19.78 -11.88 -1.89
CA PRO A 551 -20.11 -13.00 -1.03
C PRO A 551 -20.38 -14.20 -1.93
N THR A 552 -19.38 -15.08 -2.09
CA THR A 552 -19.49 -16.22 -3.00
C THR A 552 -20.32 -17.27 -2.28
N VAL A 553 -21.64 -17.08 -2.31
CA VAL A 553 -22.61 -17.97 -1.67
C VAL A 553 -22.60 -19.32 -2.36
N LEU A 554 -22.38 -19.31 -3.68
CA LEU A 554 -22.42 -20.48 -4.55
C LEU A 554 -21.24 -20.47 -5.52
N ILE A 555 -20.50 -21.57 -5.58
CA ILE A 555 -19.44 -21.83 -6.55
C ILE A 555 -20.06 -22.60 -7.72
N LYS A 556 -20.18 -21.95 -8.88
CA LYS A 556 -20.69 -22.59 -10.10
C LYS A 556 -19.63 -23.49 -10.73
N ALA A 557 -19.96 -24.76 -10.98
CA ALA A 557 -19.14 -25.70 -11.73
C ALA A 557 -20.02 -26.51 -12.69
N GLY A 558 -19.89 -26.22 -14.00
CA GLY A 558 -20.84 -26.70 -15.00
C GLY A 558 -22.26 -26.17 -14.74
N ASP A 559 -23.23 -27.09 -14.72
CA ASP A 559 -24.65 -26.79 -14.43
C ASP A 559 -24.99 -26.91 -12.93
N SER A 560 -24.00 -27.22 -12.08
CA SER A 560 -24.17 -27.32 -10.64
C SER A 560 -23.65 -26.09 -9.90
N TYR A 561 -24.26 -25.80 -8.76
CA TYR A 561 -23.76 -24.85 -7.77
C TYR A 561 -23.32 -25.58 -6.50
N TYR A 562 -22.21 -25.16 -5.91
CA TYR A 562 -21.64 -25.76 -4.72
C TYR A 562 -21.55 -24.74 -3.59
N ALA A 563 -21.81 -25.16 -2.35
CA ALA A 563 -21.72 -24.29 -1.20
C ALA A 563 -21.47 -25.07 0.08
N LEU A 564 -21.09 -24.38 1.16
CA LEU A 564 -21.10 -24.97 2.50
C LEU A 564 -22.47 -24.78 3.14
N ALA A 565 -23.07 -25.86 3.64
CA ALA A 565 -24.31 -25.83 4.40
C ALA A 565 -24.08 -26.29 5.84
N ALA A 566 -24.69 -25.59 6.79
CA ALA A 566 -24.74 -25.98 8.20
C ALA A 566 -26.06 -26.69 8.49
N LYS A 567 -26.03 -27.72 9.35
CA LYS A 567 -27.24 -28.26 9.98
C LYS A 567 -27.49 -27.50 11.28
N GLU A 568 -28.75 -27.32 11.64
CA GLU A 568 -29.14 -26.68 12.89
C GLU A 568 -28.44 -27.36 14.08
N ASN A 569 -27.86 -26.55 14.98
CA ASN A 569 -27.08 -26.98 16.14
C ASN A 569 -25.81 -27.81 15.86
N THR A 570 -25.32 -27.83 14.61
CA THR A 570 -24.02 -28.43 14.29
C THR A 570 -22.95 -27.37 14.14
N ARG A 571 -21.75 -27.66 14.67
CA ARG A 571 -20.62 -26.73 14.61
C ARG A 571 -20.03 -26.67 13.21
N GLY A 572 -19.90 -27.80 12.53
CA GLY A 572 -19.31 -27.90 11.20
C GLY A 572 -20.31 -27.81 10.08
N LYS A 573 -19.79 -27.50 8.89
CA LYS A 573 -20.52 -27.36 7.64
C LYS A 573 -20.14 -28.51 6.72
N ALA A 574 -21.07 -28.92 5.90
CA ALA A 574 -20.84 -29.89 4.83
C ALA A 574 -20.84 -29.19 3.48
N LEU A 575 -20.03 -29.66 2.54
CA LEU A 575 -20.18 -29.27 1.15
C LEU A 575 -21.49 -29.85 0.62
N VAL A 576 -22.30 -29.00 0.02
CA VAL A 576 -23.53 -29.37 -0.68
C VAL A 576 -23.41 -29.01 -2.14
N ARG A 577 -24.10 -29.78 -2.98
CA ARG A 577 -24.30 -29.50 -4.40
C ARG A 577 -25.77 -29.23 -4.66
N LEU A 578 -26.05 -28.16 -5.38
CA LEU A 578 -27.34 -27.78 -5.90
C LEU A 578 -27.32 -28.02 -7.42
N HIS A 579 -28.16 -28.93 -7.91
CA HIS A 579 -28.28 -29.24 -9.33
C HIS A 579 -29.76 -29.39 -9.70
N GLY A 580 -30.24 -28.53 -10.60
CA GLY A 580 -31.67 -28.39 -10.86
C GLY A 580 -32.44 -28.07 -9.57
N ASN A 581 -33.46 -28.88 -9.26
CA ASN A 581 -34.30 -28.71 -8.06
C ASN A 581 -33.85 -29.58 -6.87
N GLN A 582 -32.62 -30.11 -6.88
CA GLN A 582 -32.13 -31.02 -5.83
C GLN A 582 -30.89 -30.48 -5.13
N MET A 583 -30.83 -30.67 -3.81
CA MET A 583 -29.64 -30.47 -3.00
C MET A 583 -29.12 -31.81 -2.49
N THR A 584 -27.82 -32.06 -2.65
CA THR A 584 -27.13 -33.26 -2.15
C THR A 584 -26.02 -32.85 -1.20
N VAL A 585 -25.98 -33.45 -0.02
CA VAL A 585 -24.85 -33.32 0.91
C VAL A 585 -23.72 -34.25 0.45
N LEU A 586 -22.53 -33.70 0.23
CA LEU A 586 -21.39 -34.42 -0.34
C LEU A 586 -20.31 -34.79 0.67
N THR A 587 -20.32 -34.18 1.86
CA THR A 587 -19.32 -34.42 2.89
C THR A 587 -19.94 -34.48 4.28
N ASP A 588 -19.15 -34.92 5.26
CA ASP A 588 -19.47 -34.73 6.66
C ASP A 588 -19.46 -33.23 7.06
N PHE A 589 -20.11 -32.93 8.18
CA PHE A 589 -20.20 -31.59 8.77
C PHE A 589 -18.93 -31.25 9.56
N THR A 590 -17.78 -31.20 8.88
CA THR A 590 -16.45 -31.00 9.51
C THR A 590 -15.70 -29.78 9.00
N TYR A 591 -16.27 -29.02 8.06
CA TYR A 591 -15.62 -27.84 7.47
C TYR A 591 -16.15 -26.54 8.06
N TRP A 592 -15.40 -25.46 7.92
CA TRP A 592 -15.88 -24.12 8.30
C TRP A 592 -15.75 -23.09 7.16
N ARG A 593 -14.82 -23.33 6.23
CA ARG A 593 -14.52 -22.47 5.08
C ARG A 593 -14.35 -23.29 3.81
N ILE A 594 -14.77 -22.70 2.70
CA ILE A 594 -14.45 -23.10 1.34
C ILE A 594 -13.81 -21.90 0.66
N THR A 595 -12.76 -22.09 -0.13
CA THR A 595 -12.17 -21.01 -0.94
C THR A 595 -11.98 -21.48 -2.37
N LYS A 596 -12.34 -20.61 -3.32
CA LYS A 596 -12.26 -20.86 -4.77
C LYS A 596 -10.92 -20.32 -5.27
N TRP A 597 -10.14 -21.16 -5.95
CA TRP A 597 -8.82 -20.78 -6.46
C TRP A 597 -8.78 -20.50 -7.97
N GLY A 598 -9.73 -21.00 -8.74
CA GLY A 598 -9.80 -20.70 -10.18
C GLY A 598 -10.79 -21.58 -10.95
N ASP A 599 -11.21 -21.08 -12.11
CA ASP A 599 -12.06 -21.79 -13.07
C ASP A 599 -11.20 -22.48 -14.14
N PHE A 600 -11.20 -23.81 -14.17
CA PHE A 600 -10.50 -24.58 -15.19
C PHE A 600 -11.53 -25.06 -16.21
N ALA A 601 -11.71 -24.26 -17.26
CA ALA A 601 -12.83 -24.30 -18.21
C ALA A 601 -13.18 -25.67 -18.83
N ALA A 602 -12.28 -26.68 -18.76
CA ALA A 602 -12.54 -28.05 -19.23
C ALA A 602 -12.58 -29.12 -18.12
N GLU A 603 -12.21 -28.80 -16.87
CA GLU A 603 -11.89 -29.78 -15.83
C GLU A 603 -12.58 -29.55 -14.49
N GLY A 604 -13.17 -28.37 -14.27
CA GLY A 604 -13.91 -28.02 -13.06
C GLY A 604 -13.37 -26.79 -12.34
N VAL A 605 -13.79 -26.62 -11.08
CA VAL A 605 -13.36 -25.52 -10.22
C VAL A 605 -12.53 -26.07 -9.07
N LEU A 606 -11.31 -25.58 -8.91
CA LEU A 606 -10.47 -25.97 -7.77
C LEU A 606 -10.91 -25.22 -6.52
N VAL A 607 -11.12 -25.98 -5.45
CA VAL A 607 -11.43 -25.43 -4.13
C VAL A 607 -10.59 -26.08 -3.04
N ASP A 608 -10.31 -25.33 -1.99
CA ASP A 608 -9.87 -25.85 -0.70
C ASP A 608 -11.03 -25.78 0.32
N LEU A 609 -11.12 -26.82 1.13
CA LEU A 609 -12.10 -26.98 2.20
C LEU A 609 -11.36 -27.02 3.54
N SER A 610 -11.49 -25.97 4.35
CA SER A 610 -10.82 -25.90 5.65
C SER A 610 -11.59 -26.63 6.72
N ARG A 611 -10.93 -27.58 7.38
CA ARG A 611 -11.50 -28.41 8.44
C ARG A 611 -11.51 -27.68 9.78
N GLN A 612 -12.46 -28.02 10.65
CA GLN A 612 -12.58 -27.43 11.98
C GLN A 612 -11.45 -27.80 12.94
N ASN A 613 -10.84 -28.96 12.73
CA ASN A 613 -9.69 -29.45 13.51
C ASN A 613 -8.34 -29.06 12.89
N GLY A 614 -8.34 -28.20 11.87
CA GLY A 614 -7.15 -27.75 11.16
C GLY A 614 -6.82 -28.57 9.91
N GLY A 615 -6.05 -27.95 9.02
CA GLY A 615 -5.73 -28.48 7.70
C GLY A 615 -6.85 -28.27 6.67
N ASP A 616 -6.49 -28.47 5.41
CA ASP A 616 -7.35 -28.24 4.26
C ASP A 616 -7.48 -29.50 3.40
N ASP A 617 -8.64 -29.68 2.78
CA ASP A 617 -8.83 -30.68 1.74
C ASP A 617 -8.98 -30.00 0.38
N PHE A 618 -8.17 -30.42 -0.59
CA PHE A 618 -8.20 -29.90 -1.95
C PHE A 618 -8.98 -30.83 -2.87
N THR A 619 -9.93 -30.26 -3.59
CA THR A 619 -10.82 -31.00 -4.48
C THR A 619 -11.16 -30.22 -5.74
N MET A 620 -11.46 -30.95 -6.82
CA MET A 620 -11.95 -30.37 -8.07
C MET A 620 -13.47 -30.56 -8.14
N LEU A 621 -14.21 -29.46 -8.21
CA LEU A 621 -15.66 -29.46 -8.37
C LEU A 621 -16.01 -29.57 -9.84
N THR A 622 -16.80 -30.58 -10.22
CA THR A 622 -17.28 -30.79 -11.60
C THR A 622 -18.80 -30.84 -11.62
N THR A 623 -19.45 -30.99 -12.78
CA THR A 623 -20.92 -31.18 -12.84
C THR A 623 -21.36 -32.41 -12.03
N ASP A 624 -20.64 -33.53 -12.18
CA ASP A 624 -21.10 -34.84 -11.71
C ASP A 624 -20.41 -35.34 -10.44
N SER A 625 -19.30 -34.72 -10.02
CA SER A 625 -18.55 -35.20 -8.85
C SER A 625 -17.74 -34.14 -8.14
N MET A 626 -17.55 -34.39 -6.84
CA MET A 626 -16.49 -33.83 -6.01
C MET A 626 -15.64 -35.02 -5.56
N ARG A 627 -14.37 -35.09 -5.98
CA ARG A 627 -13.43 -36.11 -5.50
C ARG A 627 -12.29 -35.40 -4.79
N PRO A 628 -12.21 -35.45 -3.44
CA PRO A 628 -11.04 -34.95 -2.72
C PRO A 628 -9.81 -35.65 -3.27
N LYS A 629 -8.90 -34.88 -3.85
CA LYS A 629 -7.65 -35.43 -4.39
C LYS A 629 -6.56 -35.43 -3.33
N LEU A 630 -6.60 -34.46 -2.42
CA LEU A 630 -5.63 -34.31 -1.34
C LEU A 630 -6.34 -33.93 -0.05
N GLU A 631 -6.25 -34.80 0.95
CA GLU A 631 -6.84 -34.58 2.28
C GLU A 631 -5.76 -34.23 3.32
N GLN A 632 -6.15 -33.44 4.32
CA GLN A 632 -5.32 -32.98 5.43
C GLN A 632 -4.01 -32.30 4.98
N VAL A 633 -4.11 -31.40 4.01
CA VAL A 633 -3.03 -30.50 3.62
C VAL A 633 -2.72 -29.57 4.79
N GLU A 634 -1.45 -29.51 5.18
CA GLU A 634 -1.00 -28.74 6.34
C GLU A 634 -0.71 -27.28 5.99
N ALA A 635 -0.18 -27.05 4.79
CA ALA A 635 0.12 -25.76 4.21
C ALA A 635 0.19 -25.89 2.69
N TYR A 636 -0.01 -24.79 1.98
CA TYR A 636 0.10 -24.77 0.53
C TYR A 636 0.55 -23.41 0.01
N GLY A 637 1.05 -23.42 -1.22
CA GLY A 637 1.36 -22.23 -2.01
C GLY A 637 0.90 -22.43 -3.45
N ILE A 638 0.56 -21.34 -4.13
CA ILE A 638 -0.03 -21.38 -5.46
C ILE A 638 0.93 -20.72 -6.44
N GLY A 639 1.32 -21.47 -7.47
CA GLY A 639 2.00 -20.94 -8.64
C GLY A 639 1.06 -20.89 -9.84
N ASP A 640 1.48 -20.20 -10.90
CA ASP A 640 0.65 -20.01 -12.10
C ASP A 640 0.26 -21.33 -12.79
N GLN A 641 1.10 -22.37 -12.67
CA GLN A 641 0.95 -23.65 -13.37
C GLN A 641 0.97 -24.90 -12.47
N PHE A 642 1.17 -24.74 -11.15
CA PHE A 642 1.33 -25.85 -10.20
C PHE A 642 0.98 -25.39 -8.77
N TYR A 643 0.86 -26.36 -7.89
CA TYR A 643 0.61 -26.17 -6.47
C TYR A 643 1.76 -26.73 -5.64
N PHE A 644 2.12 -26.00 -4.60
CA PHE A 644 3.01 -26.44 -3.54
C PHE A 644 2.15 -26.92 -2.39
N ILE A 645 2.32 -28.15 -1.97
CA ILE A 645 1.47 -28.74 -0.94
C ILE A 645 2.34 -29.42 0.09
N GLN A 646 2.15 -29.03 1.34
CA GLN A 646 2.79 -29.63 2.50
C GLN A 646 1.86 -30.69 3.11
N LYS A 647 2.38 -31.91 3.24
CA LYS A 647 1.71 -33.01 3.92
C LYS A 647 2.71 -33.77 4.78
N GLN A 648 2.34 -34.07 6.02
CA GLN A 648 3.20 -34.76 6.99
C GLN A 648 4.56 -34.07 7.14
N GLY A 649 4.57 -32.74 7.18
CA GLY A 649 5.78 -31.92 7.28
C GLY A 649 6.65 -31.83 6.01
N THR A 650 6.27 -32.49 4.90
CA THR A 650 7.05 -32.48 3.65
C THR A 650 6.33 -31.76 2.52
N TRP A 651 7.06 -30.94 1.78
CA TRP A 651 6.56 -30.21 0.63
C TRP A 651 6.72 -31.03 -0.65
N ASN A 652 5.66 -31.04 -1.46
CA ASN A 652 5.62 -31.65 -2.78
C ASN A 652 4.99 -30.69 -3.79
N VAL A 653 5.28 -30.91 -5.07
CA VAL A 653 4.75 -30.13 -6.19
C VAL A 653 3.70 -30.95 -6.90
N PHE A 654 2.57 -30.32 -7.20
CA PHE A 654 1.45 -30.91 -7.91
C PHE A 654 1.10 -30.08 -9.12
N ASP A 655 0.64 -30.71 -10.19
CA ASP A 655 0.09 -29.98 -11.34
C ASP A 655 -1.28 -29.37 -11.02
N LYS A 656 -1.87 -28.64 -11.98
CA LYS A 656 -3.22 -28.06 -11.84
C LYS A 656 -4.33 -29.09 -11.56
N LYS A 657 -4.07 -30.35 -11.88
CA LYS A 657 -4.96 -31.49 -11.66
C LYS A 657 -4.72 -32.16 -10.31
N LEU A 658 -3.83 -31.64 -9.48
CA LEU A 658 -3.40 -32.24 -8.23
C LEU A 658 -2.73 -33.63 -8.41
N ASN A 659 -2.13 -33.89 -9.58
CA ASN A 659 -1.23 -35.04 -9.75
C ASN A 659 0.16 -34.66 -9.22
N PRO A 660 0.82 -35.55 -8.45
CA PRO A 660 2.16 -35.28 -7.94
C PRO A 660 3.15 -35.19 -9.12
N LEU A 661 3.82 -34.04 -9.25
CA LEU A 661 4.90 -33.81 -10.21
C LEU A 661 6.26 -34.22 -9.62
N THR A 662 6.40 -34.12 -8.30
CA THR A 662 7.60 -34.54 -7.58
C THR A 662 7.29 -35.67 -6.62
N THR A 663 8.24 -36.57 -6.42
CA THR A 663 8.18 -37.61 -5.39
C THR A 663 9.06 -37.28 -4.17
N GLY A 664 9.48 -36.01 -4.03
CA GLY A 664 10.52 -35.61 -3.10
C GLY A 664 9.97 -35.24 -1.73
N ASN A 665 10.52 -35.85 -0.68
CA ASN A 665 10.30 -35.40 0.69
C ASN A 665 11.12 -34.12 0.93
N TYR A 666 10.65 -32.98 0.42
CA TYR A 666 11.36 -31.71 0.58
C TYR A 666 11.01 -31.04 1.90
N LYS A 667 12.02 -30.55 2.63
CA LYS A 667 11.81 -29.75 3.84
C LYS A 667 11.32 -28.34 3.51
N SER A 668 11.82 -27.78 2.43
CA SER A 668 11.36 -26.51 1.87
C SER A 668 11.48 -26.56 0.36
N LEU A 669 10.66 -25.78 -0.31
CA LEU A 669 10.79 -25.51 -1.73
C LEU A 669 10.39 -24.06 -1.98
N ARG A 670 10.96 -23.44 -3.00
CA ARG A 670 10.56 -22.10 -3.43
C ARG A 670 10.63 -21.99 -4.94
N SER A 671 9.72 -21.21 -5.51
CA SER A 671 9.81 -20.81 -6.91
C SER A 671 10.99 -19.86 -7.09
N ALA A 672 11.81 -20.14 -8.09
CA ALA A 672 12.81 -19.25 -8.63
C ALA A 672 12.34 -18.85 -10.02
N SER A 673 11.69 -17.68 -10.11
CA SER A 673 11.17 -17.12 -11.36
C SER A 673 11.56 -15.65 -11.47
N VAL A 674 11.98 -15.24 -12.67
CA VAL A 674 12.30 -13.84 -13.02
C VAL A 674 11.18 -13.24 -13.89
N SER A 675 10.25 -14.05 -14.40
CA SER A 675 9.07 -13.63 -15.15
C SER A 675 7.99 -14.72 -15.12
N PRO A 676 6.69 -14.37 -14.96
CA PRO A 676 5.59 -15.34 -14.94
C PRO A 676 5.56 -16.27 -16.16
N GLU A 677 6.09 -15.82 -17.31
CA GLU A 677 5.81 -16.43 -18.61
C GLU A 677 6.87 -17.44 -19.12
N LYS A 678 8.12 -17.44 -18.63
CA LYS A 678 9.24 -18.11 -19.37
C LYS A 678 10.20 -18.97 -18.53
N SER A 679 9.66 -19.98 -17.84
CA SER A 679 10.38 -21.05 -17.11
C SER A 679 10.55 -20.76 -15.63
N GLN A 680 9.62 -21.28 -14.84
CA GLN A 680 9.77 -21.31 -13.39
C GLN A 680 10.71 -22.49 -13.06
N HIS A 681 11.68 -22.29 -12.17
CA HIS A 681 12.49 -23.36 -11.62
C HIS A 681 12.15 -23.48 -10.15
N LEU A 682 12.34 -24.66 -9.57
CA LEU A 682 12.08 -24.90 -8.16
C LEU A 682 13.41 -25.18 -7.46
N ILE A 683 13.74 -24.32 -6.50
CA ILE A 683 14.83 -24.56 -5.58
C ILE A 683 14.26 -25.40 -4.45
N VAL A 684 14.75 -26.62 -4.30
CA VAL A 684 14.25 -27.60 -3.32
C VAL A 684 15.31 -27.89 -2.28
N GLN A 685 14.90 -28.03 -1.03
CA GLN A 685 15.75 -28.48 0.07
C GLN A 685 15.33 -29.88 0.49
N ASP A 686 16.23 -30.84 0.37
CA ASP A 686 15.97 -32.23 0.76
C ASP A 686 15.74 -32.35 2.28
N ALA A 687 14.70 -33.06 2.72
CA ALA A 687 14.38 -33.13 4.15
C ALA A 687 15.37 -33.94 4.99
N LYS A 688 16.07 -34.90 4.38
CA LYS A 688 17.00 -35.77 5.10
C LYS A 688 18.37 -35.14 5.26
N THR A 689 18.89 -34.54 4.20
CA THR A 689 20.24 -33.95 4.14
C THR A 689 20.23 -32.45 4.41
N GLY A 690 19.10 -31.77 4.16
CA GLY A 690 18.98 -30.31 4.20
C GLY A 690 19.77 -29.59 3.08
N LEU A 691 20.30 -30.33 2.10
CA LEU A 691 21.01 -29.76 0.96
C LEU A 691 20.01 -29.32 -0.12
N TYR A 692 20.41 -28.32 -0.89
CA TYR A 692 19.62 -27.75 -1.96
C TYR A 692 19.89 -28.44 -3.30
N GLY A 693 18.84 -28.56 -4.10
CA GLY A 693 18.84 -29.01 -5.49
C GLY A 693 17.94 -28.13 -6.36
N LEU A 694 17.89 -28.45 -7.64
CA LEU A 694 17.11 -27.72 -8.65
C LEU A 694 16.18 -28.69 -9.38
N VAL A 695 14.91 -28.33 -9.49
CA VAL A 695 13.87 -29.11 -10.15
C VAL A 695 13.14 -28.21 -11.16
N SER A 696 12.77 -28.75 -12.32
CA SER A 696 11.95 -28.03 -13.29
C SER A 696 10.50 -27.95 -12.81
N THR A 697 9.70 -27.07 -13.40
CA THR A 697 8.24 -27.03 -13.15
C THR A 697 7.48 -28.26 -13.61
N LYS A 698 8.11 -29.13 -14.40
CA LYS A 698 7.58 -30.43 -14.79
C LYS A 698 7.95 -31.53 -13.79
N GLY A 699 8.58 -31.17 -12.67
CA GLY A 699 9.05 -32.12 -11.65
C GLY A 699 10.34 -32.85 -12.01
N THR A 700 10.99 -32.50 -13.13
CA THR A 700 12.26 -33.12 -13.53
C THR A 700 13.40 -32.61 -12.64
N VAL A 701 14.15 -33.51 -12.01
CA VAL A 701 15.35 -33.13 -11.25
C VAL A 701 16.42 -32.65 -12.22
N LEU A 702 16.71 -31.35 -12.22
CA LEU A 702 17.74 -30.71 -13.04
C LEU A 702 19.12 -30.79 -12.36
N ALA A 703 19.13 -30.65 -11.03
CA ALA A 703 20.31 -30.88 -10.20
C ALA A 703 19.91 -31.54 -8.88
N ALA A 704 20.47 -32.72 -8.59
CA ALA A 704 20.19 -33.43 -7.35
C ALA A 704 20.63 -32.61 -6.11
N PRO A 705 19.94 -32.74 -4.96
CA PRO A 705 20.31 -32.06 -3.72
C PRO A 705 21.74 -32.38 -3.28
N LYS A 706 22.65 -31.41 -3.42
CA LYS A 706 24.07 -31.54 -3.06
C LYS A 706 24.75 -30.21 -2.72
N TYR A 707 24.01 -29.10 -2.76
CA TYR A 707 24.53 -27.76 -2.52
C TYR A 707 24.12 -27.29 -1.13
N GLU A 708 25.01 -26.61 -0.42
CA GLU A 708 24.71 -26.02 0.89
C GLU A 708 23.96 -24.69 0.75
N TYR A 709 24.11 -24.04 -0.41
CA TYR A 709 23.38 -22.84 -0.81
C TYR A 709 23.06 -22.94 -2.29
N LEU A 710 21.84 -22.53 -2.67
CA LEU A 710 21.42 -22.38 -4.05
C LEU A 710 20.44 -21.20 -4.11
N SER A 711 20.71 -20.21 -4.96
CA SER A 711 19.81 -19.07 -5.20
C SER A 711 19.97 -18.52 -6.61
N LEU A 712 19.02 -17.71 -7.08
CA LEU A 712 19.23 -16.96 -8.32
C LEU A 712 20.39 -15.97 -8.15
N ILE A 713 21.08 -15.69 -9.25
CA ILE A 713 22.14 -14.67 -9.27
C ILE A 713 21.61 -13.30 -8.87
N ASP A 714 20.41 -12.94 -9.33
CA ASP A 714 19.77 -11.66 -9.04
C ASP A 714 19.36 -11.59 -7.55
N ASP A 715 18.90 -12.69 -6.94
CA ASP A 715 18.62 -12.72 -5.49
C ASP A 715 19.92 -12.56 -4.67
N THR A 716 21.03 -13.10 -5.17
CA THR A 716 22.31 -13.11 -4.44
C THR A 716 23.03 -11.75 -4.53
N PHE A 717 22.87 -11.05 -5.65
CA PHE A 717 23.59 -9.80 -5.95
C PHE A 717 22.64 -8.66 -6.37
N SER A 718 21.43 -8.63 -5.81
CA SER A 718 20.36 -7.69 -6.18
C SER A 718 20.80 -6.23 -6.03
N GLU A 719 21.50 -5.90 -4.94
CA GLU A 719 22.03 -4.56 -4.68
C GLU A 719 23.04 -4.11 -5.75
N GLN A 720 23.88 -5.04 -6.23
CA GLN A 720 24.95 -4.73 -7.17
C GLN A 720 24.49 -4.75 -8.64
N LEU A 721 23.51 -5.60 -8.98
CA LEU A 721 23.06 -5.79 -10.36
C LEU A 721 21.82 -4.97 -10.71
N GLY A 722 20.98 -4.59 -9.73
CA GLY A 722 19.69 -3.94 -9.97
C GLY A 722 18.59 -4.92 -10.43
N TYR A 723 17.40 -4.40 -10.71
CA TYR A 723 16.19 -5.20 -10.98
C TYR A 723 16.02 -5.69 -12.44
N ASP A 724 16.81 -5.18 -13.39
CA ASP A 724 16.72 -5.58 -14.81
C ASP A 724 18.12 -5.81 -15.38
N THR A 725 18.56 -7.06 -15.30
CA THR A 725 19.96 -7.38 -15.51
C THR A 725 20.23 -7.97 -16.89
N GLY A 726 19.19 -8.44 -17.61
CA GLY A 726 19.38 -9.32 -18.77
C GLY A 726 20.21 -10.58 -18.44
N ILE A 727 20.48 -10.83 -17.14
CA ILE A 727 20.85 -12.08 -16.46
C ILE A 727 20.39 -13.35 -17.17
N GLN A 728 21.14 -14.02 -18.06
CA GLN A 728 20.77 -15.40 -18.43
C GLN A 728 20.63 -16.21 -17.13
N HIS A 729 19.49 -16.89 -16.95
CA HIS A 729 18.99 -17.39 -15.66
C HIS A 729 19.93 -18.44 -15.04
N TRP A 730 20.89 -17.98 -14.24
CA TRP A 730 21.91 -18.81 -13.60
C TRP A 730 21.72 -18.80 -12.09
N PHE A 731 22.06 -19.93 -11.47
CA PHE A 731 21.93 -20.14 -10.03
C PHE A 731 23.31 -20.07 -9.39
N VAL A 732 23.46 -19.25 -8.37
CA VAL A 732 24.63 -19.28 -7.49
C VAL A 732 24.55 -20.52 -6.62
N VAL A 733 25.64 -21.25 -6.50
CA VAL A 733 25.76 -22.42 -5.62
C VAL A 733 26.97 -22.32 -4.69
N VAL A 734 26.81 -22.90 -3.50
CA VAL A 734 27.94 -23.23 -2.61
C VAL A 734 27.94 -24.72 -2.33
N LYS A 735 29.09 -25.37 -2.49
CA LYS A 735 29.29 -26.81 -2.26
C LYS A 735 30.62 -27.02 -1.54
N GLY A 736 30.59 -27.30 -0.24
CA GLY A 736 31.79 -27.27 0.59
C GLY A 736 32.52 -25.93 0.42
N ASN A 737 33.85 -25.94 0.32
CA ASN A 737 34.65 -24.72 0.12
C ASN A 737 34.65 -24.19 -1.33
N GLN A 738 33.57 -24.39 -2.10
CA GLN A 738 33.49 -23.94 -3.48
C GLN A 738 32.27 -23.05 -3.72
N PHE A 739 32.49 -21.91 -4.34
CA PHE A 739 31.48 -21.07 -4.98
C PHE A 739 31.32 -21.51 -6.44
N GLY A 740 30.12 -21.42 -6.99
CA GLY A 740 29.92 -21.67 -8.41
C GLY A 740 28.59 -21.26 -8.99
N TYR A 741 28.36 -21.70 -10.22
CA TYR A 741 27.17 -21.43 -11.00
C TYR A 741 26.56 -22.68 -11.62
N LEU A 742 25.22 -22.77 -11.61
CA LEU A 742 24.44 -23.65 -12.47
C LEU A 742 23.76 -22.84 -13.56
N ASN A 743 23.63 -23.43 -14.75
CA ASN A 743 22.70 -22.91 -15.75
C ASN A 743 21.26 -23.39 -15.49
N GLU A 744 20.32 -22.94 -16.32
CA GLU A 744 18.90 -23.33 -16.30
C GLU A 744 18.66 -24.85 -16.36
N ASN A 745 19.58 -25.61 -16.99
CA ASN A 745 19.49 -27.07 -17.06
C ASN A 745 20.11 -27.79 -15.85
N GLY A 746 20.51 -27.04 -14.81
CA GLY A 746 21.14 -27.59 -13.60
C GLY A 746 22.61 -28.03 -13.78
N LYS A 747 23.24 -27.72 -14.93
CA LYS A 747 24.64 -28.06 -15.20
C LYS A 747 25.58 -27.07 -14.51
N GLU A 748 26.57 -27.58 -13.78
CA GLU A 748 27.67 -26.79 -13.21
C GLU A 748 28.50 -26.16 -14.33
N MET A 749 28.54 -24.82 -14.37
CA MET A 749 29.21 -24.04 -15.41
C MET A 749 30.58 -23.51 -14.96
N PHE A 750 30.67 -23.10 -13.69
CA PHE A 750 31.86 -22.49 -13.10
C PHE A 750 31.95 -22.86 -11.63
N MET A 751 33.14 -23.23 -11.15
CA MET A 751 33.43 -23.48 -9.74
C MET A 751 34.77 -22.85 -9.36
N THR A 752 34.87 -22.29 -8.16
CA THR A 752 36.07 -21.65 -7.61
C THR A 752 36.13 -21.85 -6.10
N PRO A 753 37.29 -21.88 -5.45
CA PRO A 753 37.35 -21.87 -3.99
C PRO A 753 36.61 -20.65 -3.42
N LEU A 754 35.75 -20.88 -2.43
CA LEU A 754 35.10 -19.83 -1.66
C LEU A 754 36.12 -19.14 -0.75
N TYR A 755 37.01 -19.93 -0.13
CA TYR A 755 38.15 -19.45 0.64
C TYR A 755 39.45 -20.09 0.13
N THR A 756 40.48 -19.29 -0.16
CA THR A 756 41.81 -19.79 -0.54
C THR A 756 42.61 -20.28 0.66
N LYS A 757 42.28 -19.76 1.85
CA LYS A 757 42.80 -20.19 3.15
C LYS A 757 41.63 -20.42 4.10
N ALA A 758 41.76 -21.33 5.06
CA ALA A 758 40.72 -21.55 6.05
C ALA A 758 40.34 -20.21 6.72
N PRO A 759 39.05 -19.79 6.69
CA PRO A 759 38.63 -18.54 7.28
C PRO A 759 38.79 -18.60 8.80
N LYS A 760 39.14 -17.46 9.42
CA LYS A 760 39.16 -17.34 10.87
C LYS A 760 37.72 -17.18 11.35
N VAL A 761 37.20 -18.20 12.03
CA VAL A 761 35.83 -18.17 12.58
C VAL A 761 35.88 -18.02 14.10
N THR A 762 35.18 -17.02 14.61
CA THR A 762 35.12 -16.70 16.05
C THR A 762 33.70 -16.41 16.48
N ASN A 763 33.38 -16.64 17.76
CA ASN A 763 32.06 -16.35 18.32
C ASN A 763 32.11 -15.11 19.20
N ARG A 764 31.10 -14.25 19.09
CA ARG A 764 30.78 -13.23 20.09
C ARG A 764 30.16 -13.90 21.32
N ALA A 765 30.39 -13.32 22.49
CA ALA A 765 29.88 -13.84 23.74
C ALA A 765 28.34 -13.77 23.80
N VAL A 766 27.71 -14.85 24.25
CA VAL A 766 26.27 -14.90 24.52
C VAL A 766 25.95 -14.18 25.84
N LYS A 767 25.50 -12.92 25.74
CA LYS A 767 25.14 -12.08 26.90
C LYS A 767 23.95 -11.16 26.58
N ALA A 768 23.27 -10.65 27.61
CA ALA A 768 22.12 -9.75 27.45
C ALA A 768 22.53 -8.47 26.69
N GLY A 769 21.69 -8.01 25.77
CA GLY A 769 21.95 -6.83 24.92
C GLY A 769 23.05 -7.02 23.86
N ALA A 770 23.66 -8.21 23.72
CA ALA A 770 24.71 -8.44 22.73
C ALA A 770 24.20 -8.77 21.31
N PHE A 771 22.91 -9.10 21.16
CA PHE A 771 22.29 -9.39 19.88
C PHE A 771 20.80 -9.06 19.93
N TYR A 772 20.40 -8.13 19.05
CA TYR A 772 19.04 -7.59 18.92
C TYR A 772 17.98 -8.68 18.72
N ASP A 773 18.35 -9.75 18.00
CA ASP A 773 17.43 -10.83 17.64
C ASP A 773 16.89 -11.61 18.84
N PHE A 774 17.61 -11.68 19.98
CA PHE A 774 17.07 -12.29 21.19
C PHE A 774 15.86 -11.52 21.73
N GLU A 775 15.97 -10.20 21.78
CA GLU A 775 14.89 -9.35 22.30
C GLU A 775 13.68 -9.37 21.37
N MET A 776 13.92 -9.42 20.06
CA MET A 776 12.87 -9.61 19.06
C MET A 776 12.15 -10.94 19.24
N VAL A 777 12.89 -12.06 19.34
CA VAL A 777 12.28 -13.39 19.56
C VAL A 777 11.55 -13.43 20.90
N MET A 778 12.10 -12.87 21.97
CA MET A 778 11.41 -12.78 23.27
C MET A 778 10.13 -11.93 23.21
N ARG A 779 10.15 -10.82 22.47
CA ARG A 779 9.01 -9.88 22.38
C ARG A 779 7.85 -10.46 21.57
N PHE A 780 8.14 -11.11 20.45
CA PHE A 780 7.13 -11.52 19.47
C PHE A 780 6.83 -13.02 19.51
N GLU A 781 7.78 -13.84 19.94
CA GLU A 781 7.73 -15.31 19.84
C GLU A 781 8.37 -15.97 21.07
N SER A 782 8.13 -15.46 22.29
CA SER A 782 8.81 -15.96 23.51
C SER A 782 8.64 -17.45 23.76
N SER A 783 7.62 -18.09 23.20
CA SER A 783 7.45 -19.54 23.21
C SER A 783 8.60 -20.29 22.51
N GLU A 784 9.38 -19.67 21.64
CA GLU A 784 10.61 -20.24 21.06
C GLU A 784 11.72 -20.44 22.11
N LEU A 785 11.73 -19.64 23.19
CA LEU A 785 12.85 -19.57 24.14
C LEU A 785 12.44 -19.82 25.60
N VAL A 786 11.14 -19.72 25.93
CA VAL A 786 10.61 -19.87 27.29
C VAL A 786 9.74 -21.13 27.38
N ASP A 787 9.98 -21.91 28.42
CA ASP A 787 9.17 -23.06 28.78
C ASP A 787 8.06 -22.61 29.75
N TYR A 788 6.82 -22.73 29.30
CA TYR A 788 5.62 -22.39 30.07
C TYR A 788 5.01 -23.61 30.81
N GLY A 789 5.65 -24.79 30.77
CA GLY A 789 5.33 -25.94 31.62
C GLY A 789 4.41 -27.01 31.03
N LYS A 790 3.89 -26.84 29.80
CA LYS A 790 3.16 -27.86 29.02
C LYS A 790 3.53 -27.74 27.53
N PRO A 791 3.54 -28.83 26.73
CA PRO A 791 3.77 -28.74 25.30
C PRO A 791 2.63 -27.96 24.67
N TYR A 792 2.89 -26.71 24.30
CA TYR A 792 1.89 -25.84 23.71
C TYR A 792 2.02 -25.90 22.19
N SER A 793 1.18 -26.68 21.50
CA SER A 793 1.05 -26.55 20.05
C SER A 793 0.12 -25.38 19.75
N GLN A 794 0.57 -24.46 18.91
CA GLN A 794 -0.30 -23.41 18.38
C GLN A 794 -1.54 -24.04 17.72
N ILE A 795 -2.72 -23.48 17.94
CA ILE A 795 -3.88 -23.75 17.08
C ILE A 795 -3.43 -23.34 15.67
N LYS A 796 -3.33 -24.31 14.76
CA LYS A 796 -2.89 -24.06 13.37
C LYS A 796 -3.91 -23.13 12.69
N GLY A 797 -3.44 -22.03 12.11
CA GLY A 797 -4.30 -21.07 11.42
C GLY A 797 -3.68 -19.68 11.34
N ASP A 798 -4.53 -18.70 11.06
CA ASP A 798 -4.23 -17.26 11.01
C ASP A 798 -3.82 -16.66 12.38
N ASP A 799 -3.50 -15.36 12.37
CA ASP A 799 -3.06 -14.60 13.54
C ASP A 799 -4.03 -14.64 14.72
N GLU A 800 -5.33 -14.81 14.45
CA GLU A 800 -6.36 -14.94 15.47
C GLU A 800 -6.22 -16.26 16.23
N ASN A 801 -6.03 -17.38 15.53
CA ASN A 801 -5.85 -18.68 16.17
C ASN A 801 -4.60 -18.69 17.07
N ARG A 802 -3.53 -18.02 16.64
CA ARG A 802 -2.32 -17.83 17.45
C ARG A 802 -2.64 -17.08 18.75
N PHE A 803 -3.37 -15.97 18.68
CA PHE A 803 -3.80 -15.20 19.85
C PHE A 803 -4.60 -16.05 20.85
N TYR A 804 -5.64 -16.75 20.40
CA TYR A 804 -6.45 -17.62 21.27
C TYR A 804 -5.62 -18.70 21.93
N SER A 805 -4.63 -19.21 21.20
CA SER A 805 -3.72 -20.20 21.75
C SER A 805 -2.96 -19.60 22.96
N HIS A 806 -2.39 -18.42 22.80
CA HIS A 806 -1.70 -17.75 23.89
C HIS A 806 -2.64 -17.41 25.08
N VAL A 807 -3.91 -17.07 24.83
CA VAL A 807 -4.93 -16.91 25.89
C VAL A 807 -5.16 -18.22 26.65
N ALA A 808 -5.33 -19.34 25.94
CA ALA A 808 -5.52 -20.64 26.58
C ALA A 808 -4.33 -21.01 27.48
N LEU A 809 -3.11 -20.74 27.01
CA LEU A 809 -1.88 -20.93 27.77
C LEU A 809 -1.84 -20.08 29.05
N TYR A 810 -2.28 -18.83 28.98
CA TYR A 810 -2.33 -17.94 30.16
C TYR A 810 -3.21 -18.52 31.26
N PHE A 811 -4.40 -18.98 30.90
CA PHE A 811 -5.41 -19.52 31.82
C PHE A 811 -5.26 -21.02 32.13
N ASP A 812 -4.18 -21.66 31.66
CA ASP A 812 -3.90 -23.09 31.83
C ASP A 812 -5.04 -24.01 31.34
N LEU A 813 -5.67 -23.62 30.22
CA LEU A 813 -6.73 -24.40 29.59
C LEU A 813 -6.15 -25.59 28.77
N PRO A 814 -6.92 -26.65 28.50
CA PRO A 814 -6.50 -27.76 27.63
C PRO A 814 -5.99 -27.28 26.27
N GLN A 815 -4.98 -27.97 25.72
CA GLN A 815 -4.30 -27.59 24.48
C GLN A 815 -5.23 -27.59 23.25
N ASP A 816 -6.28 -28.40 23.27
CA ASP A 816 -7.32 -28.54 22.25
C ASP A 816 -8.55 -27.67 22.53
N SER A 817 -8.45 -26.72 23.48
CA SER A 817 -9.55 -25.80 23.79
C SER A 817 -9.94 -25.00 22.56
N SER A 818 -11.22 -25.09 22.21
CA SER A 818 -11.79 -24.26 21.15
C SER A 818 -11.82 -22.78 21.54
N LYS A 819 -11.89 -21.88 20.55
CA LYS A 819 -12.15 -20.44 20.77
C LYS A 819 -13.35 -20.22 21.71
N GLN A 820 -14.45 -20.97 21.50
CA GLN A 820 -15.63 -20.89 22.37
C GLN A 820 -15.34 -21.35 23.80
N ALA A 821 -14.57 -22.43 24.01
CA ALA A 821 -14.20 -22.88 25.35
C ALA A 821 -13.33 -21.85 26.08
N ILE A 822 -12.44 -21.17 25.34
CA ILE A 822 -11.61 -20.08 25.88
C ILE A 822 -12.49 -18.89 26.26
N ILE A 823 -13.39 -18.44 25.38
CA ILE A 823 -14.34 -17.36 25.68
C ILE A 823 -15.22 -17.73 26.88
N ALA A 824 -15.75 -18.95 26.93
CA ALA A 824 -16.56 -19.43 28.05
C ALA A 824 -15.76 -19.42 29.36
N ALA A 825 -14.47 -19.78 29.31
CA ALA A 825 -13.59 -19.66 30.47
C ALA A 825 -13.41 -18.20 30.91
N LEU A 826 -13.24 -17.26 29.98
CA LEU A 826 -13.14 -15.82 30.29
C LEU A 826 -14.44 -15.26 30.88
N VAL A 827 -15.59 -15.65 30.34
CA VAL A 827 -16.92 -15.28 30.88
C VAL A 827 -17.11 -15.89 32.27
N SER A 828 -16.75 -17.16 32.47
CA SER A 828 -16.87 -17.82 33.79
C SER A 828 -16.00 -17.17 34.87
N LYS A 829 -14.93 -16.48 34.46
CA LYS A 829 -14.03 -15.70 35.33
C LYS A 829 -14.45 -14.25 35.46
N ASP A 830 -15.61 -13.88 34.94
CA ASP A 830 -16.15 -12.51 34.90
C ASP A 830 -15.22 -11.51 34.19
N ILE A 831 -14.33 -11.99 33.29
CA ILE A 831 -13.41 -11.13 32.53
C ILE A 831 -14.15 -10.49 31.36
N LEU A 832 -14.95 -11.31 30.67
CA LEU A 832 -15.86 -10.87 29.61
C LEU A 832 -17.31 -10.89 30.13
N PRO A 833 -18.19 -10.02 29.61
CA PRO A 833 -19.58 -9.94 30.09
C PRO A 833 -20.36 -11.23 29.81
N THR A 834 -21.30 -11.57 30.71
CA THR A 834 -22.14 -12.78 30.59
C THR A 834 -23.07 -12.78 29.38
N THR A 835 -23.31 -11.61 28.78
CA THR A 835 -24.08 -11.41 27.54
C THR A 835 -23.26 -11.69 26.27
N ARG A 836 -21.98 -12.06 26.39
CA ARG A 836 -21.08 -12.28 25.25
C ARG A 836 -21.39 -13.60 24.52
N THR A 837 -21.79 -13.50 23.24
CA THR A 837 -22.19 -14.66 22.41
C THR A 837 -21.38 -14.86 21.12
N GLY A 838 -20.56 -13.89 20.72
CA GLY A 838 -19.78 -13.92 19.48
C GLY A 838 -18.39 -14.56 19.63
N ALA A 839 -17.81 -15.01 18.51
CA ALA A 839 -16.53 -15.73 18.49
C ALA A 839 -15.28 -14.84 18.30
N ASP A 840 -15.44 -13.58 17.90
CA ASP A 840 -14.32 -12.68 17.57
C ASP A 840 -14.18 -11.57 18.61
N PHE A 841 -12.98 -11.24 19.07
CA PHE A 841 -12.74 -10.17 20.05
C PHE A 841 -13.02 -8.78 19.45
N SER A 842 -13.78 -7.97 20.18
CA SER A 842 -13.85 -6.53 19.98
C SER A 842 -12.68 -5.82 20.67
N TYR A 843 -12.45 -4.54 20.36
CA TYR A 843 -11.51 -3.71 21.11
C TYR A 843 -11.78 -3.72 22.62
N ASP A 844 -13.05 -3.66 23.02
CA ASP A 844 -13.42 -3.69 24.44
C ASP A 844 -13.11 -5.05 25.10
N ASP A 845 -13.25 -6.17 24.38
CA ASP A 845 -12.86 -7.49 24.88
C ASP A 845 -11.33 -7.57 25.10
N PHE A 846 -10.54 -7.01 24.17
CA PHE A 846 -9.08 -6.92 24.35
C PHE A 846 -8.71 -6.07 25.56
N PHE A 847 -9.38 -4.94 25.77
CA PHE A 847 -9.12 -4.08 26.92
C PHE A 847 -9.54 -4.73 28.23
N ALA A 848 -10.67 -5.44 28.26
CA ALA A 848 -11.12 -6.16 29.45
C ALA A 848 -10.15 -7.29 29.84
N LEU A 849 -9.69 -8.07 28.86
CA LEU A 849 -8.65 -9.08 29.09
C LEU A 849 -7.35 -8.45 29.56
N ALA A 850 -6.88 -7.38 28.92
CA ALA A 850 -5.67 -6.67 29.32
C ALA A 850 -5.78 -6.07 30.73
N TYR A 851 -6.94 -5.53 31.08
CA TYR A 851 -7.21 -5.01 32.43
C TYR A 851 -7.09 -6.10 33.49
N TYR A 852 -7.72 -7.25 33.26
CA TYR A 852 -7.60 -8.40 34.16
C TYR A 852 -6.15 -8.86 34.32
N MET A 853 -5.40 -8.92 33.22
CA MET A 853 -3.98 -9.32 33.27
C MET A 853 -3.11 -8.33 34.04
N VAL A 854 -3.41 -7.04 33.98
CA VAL A 854 -2.62 -6.00 34.66
C VAL A 854 -2.99 -5.89 36.13
N ASN A 855 -4.28 -5.97 36.48
CA ASN A 855 -4.76 -5.67 37.82
C ASN A 855 -5.10 -6.93 38.64
N GLY A 856 -5.22 -8.10 38.00
CA GLY A 856 -5.66 -9.34 38.65
C GLY A 856 -7.15 -9.38 38.99
N GLU A 857 -7.89 -8.32 38.67
CA GLU A 857 -9.32 -8.16 38.93
C GLU A 857 -10.07 -7.78 37.66
N THR A 858 -11.39 -8.02 37.67
CA THR A 858 -12.23 -7.75 36.51
C THR A 858 -12.58 -6.27 36.33
N SER A 859 -12.65 -5.85 35.06
CA SER A 859 -13.10 -4.52 34.65
C SER A 859 -14.61 -4.39 34.44
N GLN A 860 -15.45 -5.37 34.81
CA GLN A 860 -16.90 -5.31 34.57
C GLN A 860 -17.59 -4.13 35.27
N LYS A 861 -16.97 -3.55 36.32
CA LYS A 861 -17.47 -2.33 36.98
C LYS A 861 -17.19 -1.04 36.21
N LEU A 862 -16.33 -1.09 35.19
CA LEU A 862 -15.99 0.04 34.34
C LEU A 862 -16.92 0.07 33.12
N THR A 863 -17.22 1.28 32.64
CA THR A 863 -17.85 1.44 31.32
C THR A 863 -16.83 1.14 30.20
N ALA A 864 -17.32 0.90 28.97
CA ALA A 864 -16.45 0.72 27.80
C ALA A 864 -15.52 1.92 27.59
N ASP A 865 -16.02 3.16 27.77
CA ASP A 865 -15.23 4.39 27.67
C ASP A 865 -14.13 4.46 28.74
N GLN A 866 -14.43 4.04 29.97
CA GLN A 866 -13.45 4.00 31.06
C GLN A 866 -12.37 2.94 30.81
N ARG A 867 -12.73 1.77 30.24
CA ARG A 867 -11.76 0.75 29.82
C ARG A 867 -10.90 1.24 28.65
N PHE A 868 -11.52 1.89 27.66
CA PHE A 868 -10.82 2.49 26.54
C PHE A 868 -9.83 3.55 27.03
N GLN A 869 -10.25 4.49 27.88
CA GLN A 869 -9.36 5.51 28.43
C GLN A 869 -8.20 4.87 29.21
N TRP A 870 -8.50 3.88 30.07
CA TRP A 870 -7.48 3.14 30.81
C TRP A 870 -6.45 2.47 29.88
N ALA A 871 -6.90 1.90 28.77
CA ALA A 871 -6.06 1.25 27.77
C ALA A 871 -5.25 2.28 26.96
N ASN A 872 -5.88 3.37 26.54
CA ASN A 872 -5.27 4.46 25.79
C ASN A 872 -4.15 5.16 26.59
N ASP A 873 -4.40 5.46 27.87
CA ASP A 873 -3.41 6.05 28.78
C ASP A 873 -2.16 5.17 28.97
N ARG A 874 -2.27 3.88 28.64
CA ARG A 874 -1.19 2.88 28.73
C ARG A 874 -0.61 2.50 27.37
N GLY A 875 -1.00 3.19 26.30
CA GLY A 875 -0.56 2.91 24.93
C GLY A 875 -0.99 1.53 24.42
N LEU A 876 -2.08 0.97 24.96
CA LEU A 876 -2.64 -0.31 24.52
C LEU A 876 -3.62 -0.16 23.35
N TYR A 877 -4.04 1.06 23.03
CA TYR A 877 -4.84 1.35 21.86
C TYR A 877 -3.93 1.69 20.66
N ILE A 878 -4.13 0.98 19.55
CA ILE A 878 -3.44 1.25 18.28
C ILE A 878 -4.43 1.91 17.33
N GLN A 879 -4.18 3.19 17.01
CA GLN A 879 -4.99 3.93 16.06
C GLN A 879 -4.61 3.51 14.63
N ARG A 880 -5.51 2.77 13.98
CA ARG A 880 -5.32 2.35 12.58
C ARG A 880 -5.79 3.48 11.64
N GLY A 881 -4.86 4.03 10.87
CA GLY A 881 -5.21 4.85 9.69
C GLY A 881 -5.89 3.96 8.66
N GLY A 882 -6.79 4.51 7.83
CA GLY A 882 -7.69 3.76 6.93
C GLY A 882 -7.06 2.86 5.85
N HIS A 883 -5.78 2.50 5.96
CA HIS A 883 -5.04 1.68 4.99
C HIS A 883 -4.13 0.60 5.62
N ASP A 884 -4.29 0.25 6.90
CA ASP A 884 -3.48 -0.82 7.52
C ASP A 884 -4.07 -2.22 7.29
N PHE A 885 -3.34 -3.05 6.54
CA PHE A 885 -3.71 -4.40 6.09
C PHE A 885 -3.43 -5.53 7.12
N THR A 886 -3.10 -5.21 8.38
CA THR A 886 -2.70 -6.22 9.39
C THR A 886 -3.88 -6.63 10.29
N SER A 887 -3.94 -7.90 10.71
CA SER A 887 -4.98 -8.40 11.62
C SER A 887 -4.88 -7.75 13.01
N ILE A 888 -6.00 -7.30 13.60
CA ILE A 888 -6.05 -6.75 14.98
C ILE A 888 -5.44 -7.71 15.99
N TYR A 889 -5.56 -9.01 15.74
CA TYR A 889 -4.99 -10.03 16.60
C TYR A 889 -3.46 -10.00 16.64
N VAL A 890 -2.74 -9.61 15.57
CA VAL A 890 -1.26 -9.53 15.58
C VAL A 890 -0.76 -8.50 16.60
N ASP A 891 -1.40 -7.35 16.57
CA ASP A 891 -1.06 -6.20 17.40
C ASP A 891 -1.25 -6.54 18.89
N TYR A 892 -2.43 -7.09 19.23
CA TYR A 892 -2.74 -7.44 20.60
C TYR A 892 -2.08 -8.73 21.07
N ASP A 893 -1.75 -9.67 20.18
CA ASP A 893 -0.99 -10.89 20.51
C ASP A 893 0.42 -10.55 20.99
N SER A 894 1.09 -9.61 20.33
CA SER A 894 2.42 -9.14 20.74
C SER A 894 2.39 -8.46 22.10
N LEU A 895 1.39 -7.60 22.34
CA LEU A 895 1.17 -6.97 23.65
C LEU A 895 0.83 -8.01 24.72
N PHE A 896 -0.01 -8.99 24.37
CA PHE A 896 -0.42 -10.08 25.24
C PHE A 896 0.77 -10.93 25.68
N MET A 897 1.66 -11.33 24.77
CA MET A 897 2.81 -12.17 25.09
C MET A 897 3.79 -11.47 26.05
N ASN A 898 3.99 -10.17 25.90
CA ASN A 898 4.76 -9.38 26.86
C ASN A 898 4.10 -9.33 28.25
N LYS A 899 2.77 -9.19 28.31
CA LYS A 899 2.03 -9.22 29.59
C LYS A 899 1.96 -10.62 30.20
N LEU A 900 1.87 -11.68 29.39
CA LEU A 900 1.94 -13.07 29.85
C LEU A 900 3.28 -13.35 30.56
N LEU A 901 4.41 -12.89 29.99
CA LEU A 901 5.73 -13.00 30.61
C LEU A 901 5.78 -12.31 31.98
N LEU A 902 5.18 -11.13 32.12
CA LEU A 902 5.07 -10.40 33.39
C LEU A 902 4.18 -11.09 34.42
N ALA A 903 2.97 -11.50 34.02
CA ALA A 903 2.00 -12.09 34.91
C ALA A 903 2.49 -13.44 35.45
N LYS A 904 3.11 -14.27 34.59
CA LYS A 904 3.73 -15.52 35.03
C LYS A 904 4.93 -15.26 35.94
N LYS A 905 5.75 -14.23 35.72
CA LYS A 905 6.84 -13.85 36.65
C LYS A 905 6.32 -13.62 38.09
N ALA A 906 5.15 -13.00 38.25
CA ALA A 906 4.57 -12.74 39.56
C ALA A 906 4.08 -14.01 40.29
N ASN A 907 3.65 -15.04 39.54
CA ASN A 907 2.96 -16.22 40.09
C ASN A 907 3.71 -17.55 39.91
N VAL A 908 4.74 -17.65 39.04
CA VAL A 908 5.47 -18.88 38.68
C VAL A 908 6.93 -18.56 38.25
N LYS A 909 7.90 -19.41 38.64
CA LYS A 909 9.28 -19.34 38.13
C LYS A 909 9.35 -19.83 36.67
N LEU A 910 9.26 -18.92 35.69
CA LEU A 910 9.50 -19.21 34.27
C LEU A 910 10.89 -19.83 34.08
N LYS A 911 10.98 -20.85 33.21
CA LYS A 911 12.24 -21.53 32.86
C LYS A 911 12.57 -21.28 31.39
N PRO A 912 13.86 -21.11 31.03
CA PRO A 912 14.26 -21.09 29.63
C PRO A 912 14.14 -22.48 29.01
N LYS A 913 13.83 -22.55 27.71
CA LYS A 913 13.95 -23.79 26.93
C LYS A 913 15.41 -24.17 26.77
N THR A 914 15.70 -25.46 26.88
CA THR A 914 16.98 -26.01 26.46
C THR A 914 16.91 -26.28 24.97
N LEU A 915 17.78 -25.62 24.20
CA LEU A 915 17.81 -25.75 22.75
C LEU A 915 18.73 -26.91 22.34
N SER A 916 18.35 -27.65 21.29
CA SER A 916 19.15 -28.72 20.72
C SER A 916 19.51 -28.42 19.27
N PHE A 917 20.67 -28.90 18.81
CA PHE A 917 21.14 -28.65 17.45
C PHE A 917 20.24 -29.32 16.40
N GLU A 918 19.72 -30.51 16.71
CA GLU A 918 18.89 -31.30 15.79
C GLU A 918 17.47 -30.76 15.66
N THR A 919 16.97 -30.07 16.68
CA THR A 919 15.60 -29.51 16.71
C THR A 919 15.59 -27.98 16.64
N LEU A 920 16.70 -27.37 16.24
CA LEU A 920 16.83 -25.91 16.20
C LEU A 920 15.89 -25.33 15.15
N THR A 921 14.97 -24.46 15.57
CA THR A 921 14.06 -23.75 14.65
C THR A 921 14.83 -22.73 13.81
N GLU A 922 14.25 -22.26 12.71
CA GLU A 922 14.88 -21.22 11.87
C GLU A 922 15.06 -19.91 12.65
N LYS A 923 14.12 -19.59 13.54
CA LYS A 923 14.15 -18.40 14.41
C LYS A 923 15.27 -18.50 15.44
N GLN A 924 15.38 -19.64 16.14
CA GLN A 924 16.48 -19.91 17.08
C GLN A 924 17.84 -19.91 16.37
N ARG A 925 17.91 -20.45 15.15
CA ARG A 925 19.13 -20.41 14.33
C ARG A 925 19.47 -18.98 13.95
N GLY A 926 18.51 -18.23 13.42
CA GLY A 926 18.66 -16.83 13.02
C GLY A 926 19.18 -15.96 14.16
N MET A 927 18.66 -16.17 15.37
CA MET A 927 19.13 -15.50 16.58
C MET A 927 20.62 -15.74 16.90
N LEU A 928 21.16 -16.93 16.60
CA LEU A 928 22.55 -17.29 16.92
C LEU A 928 23.54 -16.95 15.80
N LEU A 929 23.10 -16.89 14.54
CA LEU A 929 23.96 -16.65 13.37
C LEU A 929 24.77 -15.34 13.46
N PRO A 930 24.21 -14.18 13.88
CA PRO A 930 24.96 -12.93 13.99
C PRO A 930 26.11 -12.96 15.00
N LEU A 931 26.11 -13.91 15.94
CA LEU A 931 27.20 -14.08 16.91
C LEU A 931 28.42 -14.78 16.30
N ILE A 932 28.26 -15.48 15.18
CA ILE A 932 29.36 -16.12 14.46
C ILE A 932 29.99 -15.06 13.57
N GLN A 933 31.30 -14.86 13.69
CA GLN A 933 32.07 -13.94 12.86
C GLN A 933 33.04 -14.71 11.97
N VAL A 934 33.04 -14.37 10.68
CA VAL A 934 33.93 -14.91 9.65
C VAL A 934 34.89 -13.80 9.24
N ASN A 935 36.18 -13.96 9.55
CA ASN A 935 37.20 -12.94 9.34
C ASN A 935 36.82 -11.57 9.95
N GLY A 936 36.15 -11.59 11.11
CA GLY A 936 35.69 -10.40 11.83
C GLY A 936 34.31 -9.86 11.40
N ILE A 937 33.73 -10.37 10.31
CA ILE A 937 32.41 -9.96 9.80
C ILE A 937 31.33 -10.89 10.35
N PRO A 938 30.24 -10.38 10.96
CA PRO A 938 29.10 -11.21 11.36
C PRO A 938 28.57 -12.07 10.21
N SER A 939 28.23 -13.33 10.47
CA SER A 939 27.92 -14.31 9.42
C SER A 939 26.62 -14.03 8.67
N ASP A 940 25.67 -13.36 9.32
CA ASP A 940 24.44 -12.79 8.76
C ASP A 940 24.72 -11.62 7.80
N LYS A 941 25.86 -10.95 7.96
CA LYS A 941 26.34 -9.89 7.05
C LYS A 941 27.32 -10.39 6.00
N SER A 942 27.59 -11.70 5.98
CA SER A 942 28.39 -12.31 4.93
C SER A 942 27.57 -12.40 3.65
N ARG A 943 28.20 -12.14 2.50
CA ARG A 943 27.53 -12.17 1.19
C ARG A 943 26.98 -13.54 0.82
N LEU A 944 27.69 -14.58 1.26
CA LEU A 944 27.32 -15.96 1.07
C LEU A 944 27.30 -16.64 2.44
N PRO A 945 26.39 -17.60 2.64
CA PRO A 945 26.33 -18.31 3.90
C PRO A 945 27.62 -19.09 4.14
N LEU A 946 27.98 -19.18 5.42
CA LEU A 946 29.08 -20.02 5.84
C LEU A 946 28.72 -21.50 5.62
N THR A 947 29.65 -22.27 5.06
CA THR A 947 29.45 -23.71 4.85
C THR A 947 29.29 -24.43 6.19
N ARG A 948 28.51 -25.51 6.23
CA ARG A 948 28.28 -26.37 7.40
C ARG A 948 29.55 -26.80 8.11
N ALA A 949 30.62 -27.09 7.36
CA ALA A 949 31.92 -27.46 7.92
C ALA A 949 32.50 -26.41 8.90
N TYR A 950 32.23 -25.14 8.66
CA TYR A 950 32.65 -24.04 9.53
C TYR A 950 31.51 -23.56 10.44
N LEU A 951 30.26 -23.68 10.00
CA LEU A 951 29.09 -23.18 10.73
C LEU A 951 28.68 -24.11 11.88
N ASP A 952 28.53 -25.40 11.62
CA ASP A 952 27.94 -26.36 12.57
C ASP A 952 28.75 -26.47 13.87
N PRO A 953 30.10 -26.53 13.86
CA PRO A 953 30.89 -26.55 15.10
C PRO A 953 30.70 -25.30 15.94
N GLN A 954 30.59 -24.12 15.30
CA GLN A 954 30.42 -22.85 16.01
C GLN A 954 29.00 -22.70 16.55
N LEU A 955 28.00 -23.12 15.78
CA LEU A 955 26.61 -23.12 16.22
C LEU A 955 26.42 -24.07 17.41
N LYS A 956 27.01 -25.27 17.40
CA LYS A 956 27.01 -26.19 18.55
C LYS A 956 27.66 -25.56 19.79
N LYS A 957 28.78 -24.86 19.62
CA LYS A 957 29.45 -24.14 20.71
C LYS A 957 28.57 -23.01 21.28
N LEU A 958 28.01 -22.16 20.41
CA LEU A 958 27.10 -21.08 20.81
C LEU A 958 25.83 -21.61 21.48
N LEU A 959 25.31 -22.74 21.01
CA LEU A 959 24.15 -23.38 21.63
C LEU A 959 24.45 -23.83 23.06
N ALA A 960 25.63 -24.40 23.30
CA ALA A 960 26.06 -24.78 24.65
C ALA A 960 26.25 -23.55 25.55
N GLU A 961 26.84 -22.47 25.02
CA GLU A 961 26.97 -21.19 25.72
C GLU A 961 25.60 -20.56 26.03
N TYR A 962 24.68 -20.57 25.06
CA TYR A 962 23.31 -20.11 25.23
C TYR A 962 22.58 -20.92 26.30
N ASN A 963 22.60 -22.25 26.23
CA ASN A 963 21.91 -23.09 27.22
C ASN A 963 22.46 -22.88 28.64
N LYS A 964 23.75 -22.56 28.78
CA LYS A 964 24.36 -22.20 30.08
C LYS A 964 23.93 -20.81 30.55
N ALA A 965 23.77 -19.85 29.63
CA ALA A 965 23.43 -18.46 29.93
C ALA A 965 21.92 -18.18 29.95
N SER A 966 21.08 -19.07 29.41
CA SER A 966 19.67 -18.81 29.08
C SER A 966 18.84 -18.38 30.29
N ALA A 967 19.10 -18.96 31.47
CA ALA A 967 18.44 -18.56 32.72
C ALA A 967 18.78 -17.12 33.11
N GLN A 968 20.05 -16.71 32.95
CA GLN A 968 20.50 -15.35 33.23
C GLN A 968 19.98 -14.36 32.18
N LEU A 969 19.95 -14.76 30.90
CA LEU A 969 19.39 -13.96 29.81
C LEU A 969 17.89 -13.70 30.02
N LEU A 970 17.14 -14.74 30.37
CA LEU A 970 15.72 -14.63 30.68
C LEU A 970 15.50 -13.71 31.89
N GLN A 971 16.27 -13.88 32.97
CA GLN A 971 16.19 -13.00 34.14
C GLN A 971 16.54 -11.55 33.81
N ALA A 972 17.58 -11.32 32.99
CA ALA A 972 17.98 -9.99 32.56
C ALA A 972 16.89 -9.32 31.70
N TYR A 973 16.30 -10.05 30.75
CA TYR A 973 15.16 -9.57 29.97
C TYR A 973 13.97 -9.22 30.87
N LEU A 974 13.59 -10.10 31.79
CA LEU A 974 12.49 -9.85 32.74
C LEU A 974 12.78 -8.71 33.74
N LYS A 975 14.03 -8.29 33.88
CA LYS A 975 14.45 -7.19 34.77
C LYS A 975 14.55 -5.85 34.03
N ASN A 976 15.08 -5.87 32.80
CA ASN A 976 15.45 -4.67 32.04
C ASN A 976 14.53 -4.39 30.84
N GLY A 977 13.78 -5.39 30.39
CA GLY A 977 12.98 -5.35 29.17
C GLY A 977 11.49 -5.38 29.50
N LEU A 978 10.88 -4.19 29.50
CA LEU A 978 9.54 -3.89 29.00
C LEU A 978 9.54 -2.50 28.40
#